data_AF-A0A7C3R3J4-F1
#
_entry.id   AF-A0A7C3R3J4-F1
#
_cell.length_a   1.000
_cell.length_b   1.000
_cell.length_c   1.000
_cell.angle_alpha   90.00
_cell.angle_beta   90.00
_cell.angle_gamma   90.00
#
_symmetry.space_group_name_H-M   'P 1'
#
loop_
_entity.id
_entity.type
_entity.pdbx_description
1 polymer ?
#
loop_
_entity_poly.entity_id
_entity_poly.type
_entity_poly.pdbx_seq_one_letter_code
_entity_poly.pdbx_strand_id
1 'polypeptide(L)'
;MNKQLMIIGFHRSGTSMLTQELSNAGLFVGSRLLGPHISNVDGHYEDFDFFSLHEKILNAHNETWQYTSKVSPSIDEKFDKEIEWLLNDRANNHQVWGFKDPTTALFLSQWQKKLDNPYTVVIYRHYEECVNSLLHRNAVQIANKQTVDINFWKDPTLAYRMWLSYNQKIIKHVEENPTNSIVVSHSGIIQGFPIVQTINQKFGFELDTSIKSAIKKELLTSRSFTPYLLATELKEELEETWEKLQSLSFIPSDKLENQIEYTASSSIHDLREVLRNIEISTEKKDVISEIINELNSESIDIKEKIKIINQNRQLFNQFQSNSILIAKILTLVENNPKVFELYFSLSHLYTQLKEFKEAEFYLLKAFTMAEKTFPYFYNKLSDFYIKTNQLVLAKIAIENALKGNPNNPQFYFTYSRLQEKQCRYIEAIEYIDKALGMLNNQNNAEIQFTLYKVNILVLSIKDENKAKFLLDELLEKYPEDKRIVQRKKELLGMNKTIHFDKNKEEERILISLREDKTYFSKIIAILNKLEDGWARDDLVSRMIEYFKLKNKKTEKNTWDTFNQVLKNDYKQLKMLKVQEFEPVIPFGRRKEINEHFRMVEKEFSSKTMLEFYHAWIIINIRRKVNLTENINKFFTLWSEESNFLITELSSRWLVSACDTIIDYSSDKQEQVIALNAVVLVNTIKLYETERMMYS
;
A
#
# COMPACT_ATOMS: atom_id res chain seq x y z
N MET A 1 -35.32 -31.85 7.17
CA MET A 1 -34.24 -31.36 8.05
C MET A 1 -33.67 -30.11 7.40
N ASN A 2 -33.40 -29.09 8.20
CA ASN A 2 -32.80 -27.85 7.71
C ASN A 2 -31.39 -28.14 7.17
N LYS A 3 -31.00 -27.50 6.07
CA LYS A 3 -29.62 -27.57 5.57
C LYS A 3 -28.77 -26.51 6.25
N GLN A 4 -27.73 -26.96 6.93
CA GLN A 4 -26.87 -26.15 7.79
C GLN A 4 -25.47 -26.13 7.18
N LEU A 5 -24.96 -24.95 6.83
CA LEU A 5 -23.64 -24.79 6.20
C LEU A 5 -22.67 -24.00 7.09
N MET A 6 -21.58 -24.64 7.48
CA MET A 6 -20.45 -23.97 8.12
C MET A 6 -19.48 -23.46 7.05
N ILE A 7 -19.25 -22.14 7.00
CA ILE A 7 -18.29 -21.52 6.08
C ILE A 7 -17.03 -21.19 6.87
N ILE A 8 -15.95 -21.94 6.61
CA ILE A 8 -14.76 -21.98 7.46
C ILE A 8 -13.51 -21.64 6.65
N GLY A 9 -12.53 -21.07 7.33
CA GLY A 9 -11.21 -20.79 6.78
C GLY A 9 -10.41 -19.99 7.80
N PHE A 10 -9.09 -19.96 7.64
CA PHE A 10 -8.26 -19.11 8.47
C PHE A 10 -8.59 -17.62 8.23
N HIS A 11 -8.24 -16.78 9.21
CA HIS A 11 -8.35 -15.34 9.08
C HIS A 11 -7.66 -14.88 7.79
N ARG A 12 -8.33 -14.03 7.01
CA ARG A 12 -7.80 -13.49 5.73
C ARG A 12 -7.62 -14.52 4.60
N SER A 13 -8.15 -15.73 4.73
CA SER A 13 -8.20 -16.70 3.63
C SER A 13 -9.31 -16.43 2.59
N GLY A 14 -10.11 -15.37 2.77
CA GLY A 14 -11.19 -15.02 1.84
C GLY A 14 -12.58 -15.53 2.25
N THR A 15 -12.76 -15.94 3.51
CA THR A 15 -14.05 -16.40 4.04
C THR A 15 -15.18 -15.38 3.85
N SER A 16 -14.91 -14.07 3.99
CA SER A 16 -15.92 -13.03 3.74
C SER A 16 -16.35 -12.96 2.28
N MET A 17 -15.40 -13.06 1.35
CA MET A 17 -15.66 -13.06 -0.09
C MET A 17 -16.52 -14.26 -0.49
N LEU A 18 -16.14 -15.46 -0.01
CA LEU A 18 -16.94 -16.66 -0.24
C LEU A 18 -18.34 -16.54 0.36
N THR A 19 -18.46 -16.03 1.58
CA THR A 19 -19.77 -15.87 2.25
C THR A 19 -20.67 -14.89 1.51
N GLN A 20 -20.10 -13.80 0.99
CA GLN A 20 -20.83 -12.84 0.16
C GLN A 20 -21.37 -13.50 -1.11
N GLU A 21 -20.55 -14.29 -1.80
CA GLU A 21 -20.97 -15.02 -3.00
C GLU A 21 -22.14 -15.97 -2.71
N LEU A 22 -22.04 -16.76 -1.63
CA LEU A 22 -23.10 -17.69 -1.22
C LEU A 22 -24.37 -16.96 -0.75
N SER A 23 -24.22 -15.84 -0.04
CA SER A 23 -25.35 -15.02 0.41
C SER A 23 -26.09 -14.40 -0.77
N ASN A 24 -25.37 -13.91 -1.79
CA ASN A 24 -25.97 -13.43 -3.02
C ASN A 24 -26.73 -14.54 -3.76
N ALA A 25 -26.27 -15.78 -3.65
CA ALA A 25 -26.92 -16.96 -4.22
C ALA A 25 -28.14 -17.44 -3.41
N GLY A 26 -28.54 -16.71 -2.36
CA GLY A 26 -29.73 -17.00 -1.55
C GLY A 26 -29.46 -17.74 -0.24
N LEU A 27 -28.20 -17.99 0.14
CA LEU A 27 -27.89 -18.56 1.45
C LEU A 27 -28.15 -17.53 2.56
N PHE A 28 -29.01 -17.87 3.52
CA PHE A 28 -29.15 -17.07 4.74
C PHE A 28 -27.92 -17.27 5.63
N VAL A 29 -27.20 -16.18 5.94
CA VAL A 29 -25.94 -16.20 6.71
C VAL A 29 -25.99 -15.40 8.01
N GLY A 30 -27.19 -15.00 8.44
CA GLY A 30 -27.43 -14.23 9.65
C GLY A 30 -28.19 -12.92 9.38
N SER A 31 -28.96 -12.49 10.38
CA SER A 31 -29.75 -11.24 10.34
C SER A 31 -28.96 -10.02 10.81
N ARG A 32 -27.92 -10.24 11.62
CA ARG A 32 -27.05 -9.21 12.21
C ARG A 32 -25.61 -9.44 11.80
N LEU A 33 -25.26 -9.03 10.59
CA LEU A 33 -23.90 -9.20 10.08
C LEU A 33 -22.96 -8.10 10.61
N LEU A 34 -21.73 -8.47 10.95
CA LEU A 34 -20.66 -7.52 11.24
C LEU A 34 -20.41 -6.65 10.01
N GLY A 35 -20.58 -5.33 10.19
CA GLY A 35 -20.57 -4.34 9.13
C GLY A 35 -19.21 -4.11 8.46
N PRO A 36 -19.16 -3.20 7.46
CA PRO A 36 -17.93 -2.77 6.80
C PRO A 36 -16.87 -2.30 7.79
N HIS A 37 -15.62 -2.73 7.56
CA HIS A 37 -14.44 -2.30 8.32
C HIS A 37 -13.41 -1.68 7.37
N ILE A 38 -12.49 -0.86 7.88
CA ILE A 38 -11.48 -0.17 7.03
C ILE A 38 -10.58 -1.14 6.24
N SER A 39 -10.42 -2.36 6.74
CA SER A 39 -9.68 -3.44 6.09
C SER A 39 -10.53 -4.39 5.24
N ASN A 40 -11.85 -4.16 5.20
CA ASN A 40 -12.83 -4.92 4.44
C ASN A 40 -14.11 -4.08 4.20
N VAL A 41 -14.07 -3.30 3.11
CA VAL A 41 -15.08 -2.28 2.80
C VAL A 41 -16.45 -2.88 2.44
N ASP A 42 -16.48 -4.14 2.01
CA ASP A 42 -17.71 -4.83 1.63
C ASP A 42 -18.41 -5.53 2.81
N GLY A 43 -17.82 -5.50 4.03
CA GLY A 43 -18.38 -6.13 5.23
C GLY A 43 -17.81 -7.52 5.53
N HIS A 44 -17.86 -7.92 6.80
CA HIS A 44 -17.27 -9.19 7.24
C HIS A 44 -18.16 -10.40 6.97
N TYR A 45 -19.48 -10.19 6.81
CA TYR A 45 -20.46 -11.28 6.67
C TYR A 45 -20.35 -12.32 7.80
N GLU A 46 -19.89 -11.89 8.97
CA GLU A 46 -19.86 -12.68 10.20
C GLU A 46 -21.17 -12.45 10.94
N ASP A 47 -21.86 -13.53 11.31
CA ASP A 47 -23.06 -13.44 12.15
C ASP A 47 -22.64 -13.00 13.56
N PHE A 48 -23.11 -11.82 13.99
CA PHE A 48 -22.72 -11.22 15.28
C PHE A 48 -22.97 -12.17 16.44
N ASP A 49 -24.05 -12.95 16.41
CA ASP A 49 -24.41 -13.77 17.56
C ASP A 49 -23.45 -14.96 17.73
N PHE A 50 -23.02 -15.59 16.62
CA PHE A 50 -21.97 -16.61 16.62
C PHE A 50 -20.61 -16.03 17.00
N PHE A 51 -20.25 -14.88 16.43
CA PHE A 51 -19.03 -14.15 16.79
C PHE A 51 -18.97 -13.83 18.29
N SER A 52 -20.05 -13.27 18.84
CA SER A 52 -20.13 -12.92 20.26
C SER A 52 -20.05 -14.15 21.17
N LEU A 53 -20.63 -15.28 20.76
CA LEU A 53 -20.53 -16.53 21.49
C LEU A 53 -19.09 -17.06 21.51
N HIS A 54 -18.42 -17.10 20.37
CA HIS A 54 -17.02 -17.57 20.30
C HIS A 54 -16.09 -16.69 21.14
N GLU A 55 -16.27 -15.36 21.11
CA GLU A 55 -15.52 -14.44 21.98
C GLU A 55 -15.75 -14.76 23.47
N LYS A 56 -16.99 -15.04 23.90
CA LYS A 56 -17.27 -15.45 25.29
C LYS A 56 -16.61 -16.78 25.66
N ILE A 57 -16.61 -17.77 24.75
CA ILE A 57 -16.02 -19.09 24.99
C ILE A 57 -14.49 -19.00 25.10
N LEU A 58 -13.85 -18.26 24.19
CA LEU A 58 -12.40 -18.03 24.23
C LEU A 58 -12.00 -17.28 25.50
N ASN A 59 -12.70 -16.19 25.83
CA ASN A 59 -12.43 -15.42 27.05
C ASN A 59 -12.61 -16.24 28.33
N ALA A 60 -13.56 -17.19 28.37
CA ALA A 60 -13.74 -18.10 29.50
C ALA A 60 -12.51 -18.99 29.76
N HIS A 61 -11.70 -19.24 28.73
CA HIS A 61 -10.45 -19.99 28.79
C HIS A 61 -9.21 -19.10 28.87
N ASN A 62 -9.37 -17.78 29.03
CA ASN A 62 -8.30 -16.78 28.90
C ASN A 62 -7.59 -16.82 27.54
N GLU A 63 -8.29 -17.27 26.51
CA GLU A 63 -7.81 -17.35 25.13
C GLU A 63 -8.43 -16.22 24.29
N THR A 64 -7.87 -15.99 23.12
CA THR A 64 -8.39 -15.01 22.15
C THR A 64 -8.40 -15.60 20.75
N TRP A 65 -8.89 -14.84 19.77
CA TRP A 65 -8.77 -15.20 18.35
C TRP A 65 -7.32 -15.40 17.87
N GLN A 66 -6.30 -14.98 18.63
CA GLN A 66 -4.87 -15.27 18.39
C GLN A 66 -4.45 -16.67 18.88
N TYR A 67 -5.33 -17.66 18.71
CA TYR A 67 -5.15 -19.01 19.23
C TYR A 67 -4.04 -19.77 18.49
N THR A 68 -3.09 -20.35 19.22
CA THR A 68 -1.96 -21.11 18.64
C THR A 68 -1.85 -22.55 19.12
N SER A 69 -2.64 -22.97 20.10
CA SER A 69 -2.53 -24.33 20.66
C SER A 69 -2.98 -25.39 19.65
N LYS A 70 -2.31 -26.54 19.62
CA LYS A 70 -2.71 -27.68 18.78
C LYS A 70 -4.03 -28.31 19.27
N VAL A 71 -4.31 -28.24 20.57
CA VAL A 71 -5.54 -28.76 21.19
C VAL A 71 -6.71 -27.83 20.88
N SER A 72 -7.90 -28.37 20.60
CA SER A 72 -9.11 -27.56 20.45
C SER A 72 -9.65 -27.12 21.82
N PRO A 73 -10.09 -25.86 21.98
CA PRO A 73 -10.74 -25.41 23.19
C PRO A 73 -12.09 -26.12 23.41
N SER A 74 -12.49 -26.31 24.67
CA SER A 74 -13.80 -26.84 25.02
C SER A 74 -14.89 -25.74 24.97
N ILE A 75 -16.09 -26.07 24.50
CA ILE A 75 -17.28 -25.26 24.78
C ILE A 75 -17.83 -25.71 26.13
N ASP A 76 -17.79 -24.84 27.12
CA ASP A 76 -18.35 -25.11 28.45
C ASP A 76 -19.87 -25.30 28.39
N GLU A 77 -20.41 -26.23 29.17
CA GLU A 77 -21.86 -26.52 29.27
C GLU A 77 -22.70 -25.28 29.60
N LYS A 78 -22.11 -24.28 30.29
CA LYS A 78 -22.78 -23.02 30.61
C LYS A 78 -23.27 -22.25 29.36
N PHE A 79 -22.71 -22.53 28.19
CA PHE A 79 -23.10 -21.93 26.91
C PHE A 79 -24.18 -22.72 26.16
N ASP A 80 -24.58 -23.91 26.63
CA ASP A 80 -25.50 -24.79 25.90
C ASP A 80 -26.86 -24.13 25.62
N LYS A 81 -27.43 -23.43 26.60
CA LYS A 81 -28.70 -22.69 26.42
C LYS A 81 -28.61 -21.58 25.38
N GLU A 82 -27.47 -20.88 25.31
CA GLU A 82 -27.24 -19.82 24.32
C GLU A 82 -27.10 -20.44 22.92
N ILE A 83 -26.41 -21.58 22.80
CA ILE A 83 -26.28 -22.32 21.56
C ILE A 83 -27.63 -22.87 21.09
N GLU A 84 -28.39 -23.50 21.97
CA GLU A 84 -29.73 -24.01 21.65
C GLU A 84 -30.64 -22.89 21.15
N TRP A 85 -30.62 -21.72 21.80
CA TRP A 85 -31.37 -20.56 21.34
C TRP A 85 -30.95 -20.12 19.93
N LEU A 86 -29.64 -20.02 19.67
CA LEU A 86 -29.11 -19.65 18.35
C LEU A 86 -29.57 -20.63 17.27
N LEU A 87 -29.38 -21.93 17.51
CA LEU A 87 -29.71 -22.96 16.54
C LEU A 87 -31.21 -23.01 16.26
N ASN A 88 -32.04 -22.89 17.30
CA ASN A 88 -33.50 -22.86 17.15
C ASN A 88 -33.98 -21.62 16.38
N ASP A 89 -33.40 -20.46 16.64
CA ASP A 89 -33.76 -19.24 15.91
C ASP A 89 -33.47 -19.39 14.41
N ARG A 90 -32.29 -19.92 14.05
CA ARG A 90 -31.93 -20.12 12.64
C ARG A 90 -32.79 -21.22 11.99
N ALA A 91 -32.99 -22.35 12.67
CA ALA A 91 -33.75 -23.48 12.14
C ALA A 91 -35.25 -23.19 11.98
N ASN A 92 -35.86 -22.43 12.90
CA ASN A 92 -37.30 -22.12 12.82
C ASN A 92 -37.63 -21.14 11.70
N ASN A 93 -36.69 -20.26 11.33
CA ASN A 93 -36.93 -19.21 10.36
C ASN A 93 -36.40 -19.54 8.95
N HIS A 94 -35.48 -20.49 8.81
CA HIS A 94 -34.79 -20.76 7.54
C HIS A 94 -34.54 -22.26 7.30
N GLN A 95 -35.12 -22.79 6.20
CA GLN A 95 -34.89 -24.18 5.76
C GLN A 95 -33.44 -24.42 5.30
N VAL A 96 -32.80 -23.40 4.72
CA VAL A 96 -31.42 -23.43 4.27
C VAL A 96 -30.69 -22.23 4.88
N TRP A 97 -29.69 -22.48 5.69
CA TRP A 97 -28.90 -21.43 6.34
C TRP A 97 -27.46 -21.86 6.56
N GLY A 98 -26.60 -20.89 6.80
CA GLY A 98 -25.23 -21.10 7.20
C GLY A 98 -24.76 -20.00 8.12
N PHE A 99 -23.52 -20.13 8.59
CA PHE A 99 -22.87 -19.10 9.35
C PHE A 99 -21.37 -19.11 9.06
N LYS A 100 -20.77 -17.94 9.22
CA LYS A 100 -19.34 -17.72 9.03
C LYS A 100 -18.78 -17.00 10.23
N ASP A 101 -17.73 -17.57 10.78
CA ASP A 101 -16.80 -16.91 11.68
C ASP A 101 -15.47 -17.67 11.58
N PRO A 102 -14.31 -17.00 11.37
CA PRO A 102 -13.04 -17.71 11.27
C PRO A 102 -12.73 -18.58 12.50
N THR A 103 -13.16 -18.16 13.71
CA THR A 103 -12.90 -18.91 14.95
C THR A 103 -13.78 -20.15 15.10
N THR A 104 -14.83 -20.33 14.28
CA THR A 104 -15.55 -21.61 14.14
C THR A 104 -14.58 -22.78 13.90
N ALA A 105 -13.47 -22.54 13.19
CA ALA A 105 -12.42 -23.54 12.96
C ALA A 105 -11.82 -24.15 14.24
N LEU A 106 -11.90 -23.44 15.37
CA LEU A 106 -11.40 -23.92 16.66
C LEU A 106 -12.35 -24.94 17.32
N PHE A 107 -13.64 -24.87 17.01
CA PHE A 107 -14.73 -25.57 17.69
C PHE A 107 -15.44 -26.62 16.81
N LEU A 108 -14.83 -27.02 15.69
CA LEU A 108 -15.48 -27.84 14.65
C LEU A 108 -16.07 -29.15 15.17
N SER A 109 -15.32 -29.88 16.00
CA SER A 109 -15.77 -31.15 16.56
C SER A 109 -16.97 -31.02 17.49
N GLN A 110 -17.19 -29.84 18.09
CA GLN A 110 -18.33 -29.57 18.96
C GLN A 110 -19.52 -29.07 18.16
N TRP A 111 -19.29 -28.20 17.16
CA TRP A 111 -20.33 -27.79 16.24
C TRP A 111 -20.90 -28.97 15.46
N GLN A 112 -20.05 -29.92 15.02
CA GLN A 112 -20.48 -31.16 14.38
C GLN A 112 -21.44 -31.99 15.25
N LYS A 113 -21.30 -31.94 16.59
CA LYS A 113 -22.17 -32.64 17.53
C LYS A 113 -23.46 -31.89 17.85
N LYS A 114 -23.43 -30.55 17.81
CA LYS A 114 -24.57 -29.68 18.16
C LYS A 114 -25.50 -29.40 16.98
N LEU A 115 -24.96 -29.43 15.76
CA LEU A 115 -25.70 -29.26 14.51
C LEU A 115 -26.26 -30.60 14.01
N ASP A 116 -27.32 -30.55 13.22
CA ASP A 116 -27.96 -31.73 12.63
C ASP A 116 -27.31 -32.07 11.28
N ASN A 117 -26.30 -32.94 11.32
CA ASN A 117 -25.52 -33.39 10.15
C ASN A 117 -25.08 -32.23 9.22
N PRO A 118 -24.34 -31.23 9.73
CA PRO A 118 -24.02 -30.03 8.97
C PRO A 118 -23.09 -30.33 7.79
N TYR A 119 -23.14 -29.44 6.81
CA TYR A 119 -22.21 -29.37 5.70
C TYR A 119 -21.13 -28.32 5.97
N THR A 120 -19.98 -28.48 5.34
CA THR A 120 -18.82 -27.61 5.54
C THR A 120 -18.25 -27.18 4.19
N VAL A 121 -18.03 -25.87 4.03
CA VAL A 121 -17.21 -25.33 2.93
C VAL A 121 -16.01 -24.62 3.55
N VAL A 122 -14.83 -25.08 3.14
CA VAL A 122 -13.53 -24.57 3.58
C VAL A 122 -12.92 -23.76 2.45
N ILE A 123 -12.49 -22.54 2.76
CA ILE A 123 -11.59 -21.76 1.91
C ILE A 123 -10.22 -21.63 2.55
N TYR A 124 -9.18 -22.02 1.81
CA TYR A 124 -7.79 -21.92 2.27
C TYR A 124 -6.95 -21.00 1.37
N ARG A 125 -5.89 -20.45 1.94
CA ARG A 125 -4.95 -19.54 1.25
C ARG A 125 -3.55 -19.72 1.85
N HIS A 126 -2.52 -19.53 1.02
CA HIS A 126 -1.14 -19.70 1.43
C HIS A 126 -0.82 -18.88 2.69
N TYR A 127 -0.02 -19.46 3.58
CA TYR A 127 0.22 -18.89 4.91
C TYR A 127 0.88 -17.51 4.82
N GLU A 128 1.84 -17.31 3.91
CA GLU A 128 2.51 -16.01 3.73
C GLU A 128 1.54 -14.89 3.35
N GLU A 129 0.59 -15.19 2.47
CA GLU A 129 -0.40 -14.20 2.05
C GLU A 129 -1.36 -13.85 3.19
N CYS A 130 -1.78 -14.85 3.97
CA CYS A 130 -2.63 -14.63 5.15
C CYS A 130 -1.90 -13.79 6.20
N VAL A 131 -0.64 -14.13 6.50
CA VAL A 131 0.21 -13.40 7.46
C VAL A 131 0.42 -11.96 7.00
N ASN A 132 0.83 -11.75 5.75
CA ASN A 132 1.04 -10.40 5.23
C ASN A 132 -0.24 -9.54 5.29
N SER A 133 -1.39 -10.15 4.98
CA SER A 133 -2.70 -9.51 5.04
C SER A 133 -3.12 -9.20 6.49
N LEU A 134 -2.80 -10.06 7.45
CA LEU A 134 -3.01 -9.82 8.89
C LEU A 134 -2.14 -8.68 9.39
N LEU A 135 -0.83 -8.70 9.09
CA LEU A 135 0.10 -7.63 9.47
C LEU A 135 -0.34 -6.28 8.90
N HIS A 136 -0.72 -6.23 7.62
CA HIS A 136 -1.25 -5.01 7.01
C HIS A 136 -2.53 -4.52 7.71
N ARG A 137 -3.51 -5.41 7.96
CA ARG A 137 -4.74 -5.04 8.68
C ARG A 137 -4.44 -4.44 10.05
N ASN A 138 -3.60 -5.12 10.85
CA ASN A 138 -3.30 -4.67 12.21
C ASN A 138 -2.53 -3.35 12.19
N ALA A 139 -1.60 -3.15 11.24
CA ALA A 139 -0.88 -1.90 11.09
C ALA A 139 -1.82 -0.74 10.74
N VAL A 140 -2.82 -0.99 9.88
CA VAL A 140 -3.87 -0.01 9.56
C VAL A 140 -4.74 0.30 10.78
N GLN A 141 -5.07 -0.68 11.63
CA GLN A 141 -5.84 -0.47 12.86
C GLN A 141 -5.08 0.39 13.88
N ILE A 142 -3.80 0.07 14.09
CA ILE A 142 -2.86 0.86 14.90
C ILE A 142 -2.79 2.30 14.35
N ALA A 143 -2.70 2.47 13.03
CA ALA A 143 -2.67 3.77 12.36
C ALA A 143 -4.03 4.51 12.28
N ASN A 144 -5.13 3.96 12.78
CA ASN A 144 -6.45 4.59 12.73
C ASN A 144 -7.12 4.83 14.11
N LYS A 145 -6.43 4.52 15.22
CA LYS A 145 -6.88 4.74 16.62
C LYS A 145 -7.84 3.70 17.21
N GLN A 146 -7.91 2.47 16.69
CA GLN A 146 -8.65 1.40 17.37
C GLN A 146 -7.70 0.25 17.73
N THR A 147 -7.49 0.08 19.04
CA THR A 147 -6.75 -1.00 19.74
C THR A 147 -5.22 -1.05 19.56
N VAL A 148 -4.56 -1.53 20.62
CA VAL A 148 -3.09 -1.43 20.88
C VAL A 148 -2.45 -2.82 20.84
N ASP A 149 -2.98 -3.72 20.00
CA ASP A 149 -2.41 -5.06 19.89
C ASP A 149 -1.24 -5.08 18.91
N ILE A 150 -0.03 -5.21 19.46
CA ILE A 150 1.23 -5.35 18.71
C ILE A 150 1.81 -6.76 18.81
N ASN A 151 1.01 -7.76 19.22
CA ASN A 151 1.51 -9.12 19.45
C ASN A 151 2.19 -9.71 18.21
N PHE A 152 1.68 -9.41 17.01
CA PHE A 152 2.31 -9.84 15.76
C PHE A 152 3.71 -9.27 15.50
N TRP A 153 4.03 -8.12 16.09
CA TRP A 153 5.37 -7.50 15.99
C TRP A 153 6.24 -7.84 17.19
N LYS A 154 5.66 -8.24 18.32
CA LYS A 154 6.42 -8.79 19.47
C LYS A 154 6.85 -10.23 19.21
N ASP A 155 6.00 -11.01 18.57
CA ASP A 155 6.26 -12.37 18.17
C ASP A 155 5.94 -12.51 16.66
N PRO A 156 6.96 -12.37 15.79
CA PRO A 156 6.79 -12.46 14.34
C PRO A 156 6.26 -13.82 13.87
N THR A 157 6.40 -14.86 14.70
CA THR A 157 5.95 -16.22 14.36
C THR A 157 4.50 -16.49 14.77
N LEU A 158 3.86 -15.59 15.53
CA LEU A 158 2.49 -15.73 16.04
C LEU A 158 1.48 -16.01 14.91
N ALA A 159 1.47 -15.19 13.86
CA ALA A 159 0.51 -15.33 12.76
C ALA A 159 0.66 -16.67 12.01
N TYR A 160 1.89 -17.17 11.88
CA TYR A 160 2.18 -18.47 11.29
C TYR A 160 1.66 -19.62 12.16
N ARG A 161 1.93 -19.58 13.48
CA ARG A 161 1.42 -20.59 14.41
C ARG A 161 -0.11 -20.57 14.51
N MET A 162 -0.73 -19.40 14.39
CA MET A 162 -2.18 -19.29 14.28
C MET A 162 -2.70 -19.97 13.00
N TRP A 163 -2.09 -19.67 11.84
CA TRP A 163 -2.46 -20.31 10.57
C TRP A 163 -2.35 -21.83 10.68
N LEU A 164 -1.27 -22.33 11.27
CA LEU A 164 -1.05 -23.75 11.50
C LEU A 164 -2.14 -24.36 12.40
N SER A 165 -2.38 -23.76 13.57
CA SER A 165 -3.37 -24.25 14.54
C SER A 165 -4.78 -24.35 13.98
N TYR A 166 -5.21 -23.35 13.20
CA TYR A 166 -6.53 -23.33 12.57
C TYR A 166 -6.61 -24.38 11.47
N ASN A 167 -5.64 -24.40 10.54
CA ASN A 167 -5.71 -25.29 9.39
C ASN A 167 -5.52 -26.76 9.76
N GLN A 168 -4.73 -27.10 10.79
CA GLN A 168 -4.65 -28.48 11.29
C GLN A 168 -6.00 -28.98 11.85
N LYS A 169 -6.77 -28.12 12.52
CA LYS A 169 -8.13 -28.46 12.99
C LYS A 169 -9.11 -28.61 11.83
N ILE A 170 -9.00 -27.75 10.82
CA ILE A 170 -9.80 -27.83 9.59
C ILE A 170 -9.51 -29.14 8.85
N ILE A 171 -8.23 -29.49 8.65
CA ILE A 171 -7.82 -30.76 8.01
C ILE A 171 -8.43 -31.93 8.74
N LYS A 172 -8.26 -32.01 10.07
CA LYS A 172 -8.81 -33.07 10.88
C LYS A 172 -10.33 -33.21 10.71
N HIS A 173 -11.06 -32.10 10.75
CA HIS A 173 -12.52 -32.10 10.54
C HIS A 173 -12.93 -32.60 9.16
N VAL A 174 -12.22 -32.17 8.12
CA VAL A 174 -12.49 -32.58 6.73
C VAL A 174 -12.20 -34.07 6.53
N GLU A 175 -11.12 -34.59 7.11
CA GLU A 175 -10.79 -36.01 7.08
C GLU A 175 -11.81 -36.88 7.82
N GLU A 176 -12.36 -36.38 8.92
CA GLU A 176 -13.44 -37.04 9.67
C GLU A 176 -14.80 -36.95 8.94
N ASN A 177 -15.00 -35.95 8.07
CA ASN A 177 -16.29 -35.66 7.41
C ASN A 177 -16.15 -35.39 5.88
N PRO A 178 -15.55 -36.29 5.08
CA PRO A 178 -15.17 -36.01 3.70
C PRO A 178 -16.38 -35.86 2.75
N THR A 179 -17.47 -36.58 3.02
CA THR A 179 -18.70 -36.51 2.22
C THR A 179 -19.44 -35.19 2.40
N ASN A 180 -19.33 -34.58 3.58
CA ASN A 180 -20.03 -33.36 3.94
C ASN A 180 -19.15 -32.11 3.82
N SER A 181 -17.92 -32.24 3.28
CA SER A 181 -16.95 -31.15 3.19
C SER A 181 -16.59 -30.80 1.74
N ILE A 182 -16.51 -29.52 1.41
CA ILE A 182 -15.88 -29.00 0.19
C ILE A 182 -14.69 -28.15 0.62
N VAL A 183 -13.51 -28.41 0.06
CA VAL A 183 -12.31 -27.61 0.29
C VAL A 183 -11.94 -26.91 -1.01
N VAL A 184 -11.70 -25.62 -0.97
CA VAL A 184 -11.36 -24.81 -2.15
C VAL A 184 -10.27 -23.80 -1.82
N SER A 185 -9.38 -23.56 -2.78
CA SER A 185 -8.36 -22.52 -2.64
C SER A 185 -8.95 -21.13 -2.92
N HIS A 186 -8.41 -20.12 -2.25
CA HIS A 186 -8.70 -18.72 -2.50
C HIS A 186 -8.42 -18.34 -3.96
N SER A 187 -7.30 -18.82 -4.52
CA SER A 187 -6.95 -18.61 -5.93
C SER A 187 -7.98 -19.24 -6.87
N GLY A 188 -8.42 -20.48 -6.61
CA GLY A 188 -9.41 -21.16 -7.42
C GLY A 188 -10.75 -20.43 -7.46
N ILE A 189 -11.22 -19.91 -6.32
CA ILE A 189 -12.44 -19.10 -6.26
C ILE A 189 -12.31 -17.83 -7.12
N ILE A 190 -11.18 -17.11 -7.04
CA ILE A 190 -10.97 -15.89 -7.84
C ILE A 190 -10.89 -16.19 -9.34
N GLN A 191 -10.32 -17.34 -9.70
CA GLN A 191 -10.25 -17.80 -11.08
C GLN A 191 -11.61 -18.27 -11.64
N GLY A 192 -12.67 -18.25 -10.82
CA GLY A 192 -14.03 -18.55 -11.25
C GLY A 192 -14.46 -19.99 -10.98
N PHE A 193 -13.87 -20.67 -10.00
CA PHE A 193 -14.37 -21.97 -9.56
C PHE A 193 -15.88 -21.87 -9.20
N PRO A 194 -16.74 -22.75 -9.77
CA PRO A 194 -18.20 -22.60 -9.71
C PRO A 194 -18.78 -23.10 -8.36
N ILE A 195 -18.38 -22.45 -7.26
CA ILE A 195 -18.66 -22.92 -5.89
C ILE A 195 -20.15 -23.13 -5.58
N VAL A 196 -21.03 -22.24 -6.05
CA VAL A 196 -22.49 -22.35 -5.87
C VAL A 196 -23.03 -23.62 -6.54
N GLN A 197 -22.60 -23.86 -7.78
CA GLN A 197 -22.96 -25.04 -8.55
C GLN A 197 -22.44 -26.31 -7.88
N THR A 198 -21.19 -26.31 -7.39
CA THR A 198 -20.60 -27.45 -6.68
C THR A 198 -21.36 -27.76 -5.39
N ILE A 199 -21.73 -26.75 -4.60
CA ILE A 199 -22.53 -26.92 -3.38
C ILE A 199 -23.91 -27.51 -3.72
N ASN A 200 -24.57 -27.03 -4.77
CA ASN A 200 -25.84 -27.59 -5.20
C ASN A 200 -25.73 -29.03 -5.65
N GLN A 201 -24.70 -29.38 -6.42
CA GLN A 201 -24.50 -30.75 -6.91
C GLN A 201 -24.12 -31.72 -5.79
N LYS A 202 -23.25 -31.30 -4.87
CA LYS A 202 -22.74 -32.18 -3.80
C LYS A 202 -23.72 -32.27 -2.62
N PHE A 203 -24.35 -31.17 -2.24
CA PHE A 203 -25.16 -31.08 -1.01
C PHE A 203 -26.64 -30.76 -1.26
N GLY A 204 -27.03 -30.37 -2.48
CA GLY A 204 -28.42 -30.11 -2.85
C GLY A 204 -29.01 -28.82 -2.26
N PHE A 205 -28.23 -27.77 -2.02
CA PHE A 205 -28.73 -26.55 -1.36
C PHE A 205 -29.68 -25.69 -2.21
N GLU A 206 -29.80 -25.97 -3.51
CA GLU A 206 -30.69 -25.24 -4.45
C GLU A 206 -30.48 -23.72 -4.48
N LEU A 207 -29.23 -23.28 -4.28
CA LEU A 207 -28.82 -21.88 -4.39
C LEU A 207 -28.95 -21.37 -5.84
N ASP A 208 -29.22 -20.07 -6.01
CA ASP A 208 -29.35 -19.44 -7.32
C ASP A 208 -27.99 -19.41 -8.05
N THR A 209 -27.88 -20.14 -9.16
CA THR A 209 -26.67 -20.22 -9.99
C THR A 209 -26.60 -19.15 -11.07
N SER A 210 -27.67 -18.36 -11.25
CA SER A 210 -27.75 -17.30 -12.27
C SER A 210 -27.11 -15.98 -11.83
N ILE A 211 -26.69 -15.89 -10.57
CA ILE A 211 -26.08 -14.69 -10.02
C ILE A 211 -24.78 -14.33 -10.74
N LYS A 212 -24.55 -13.04 -10.96
CA LYS A 212 -23.24 -12.54 -11.39
C LYS A 212 -22.30 -12.53 -10.19
N SER A 213 -21.13 -13.15 -10.35
CA SER A 213 -20.14 -13.22 -9.28
C SER A 213 -19.76 -11.82 -8.77
N ALA A 214 -19.79 -11.65 -7.45
CA ALA A 214 -19.41 -10.41 -6.77
C ALA A 214 -17.89 -10.32 -6.53
N ILE A 215 -17.15 -11.37 -6.91
CA ILE A 215 -15.71 -11.51 -6.66
C ILE A 215 -14.93 -10.54 -7.56
N LYS A 216 -14.28 -9.57 -6.93
CA LYS A 216 -13.41 -8.59 -7.60
C LYS A 216 -12.04 -9.22 -7.89
N LYS A 217 -11.75 -9.50 -9.17
CA LYS A 217 -10.46 -10.08 -9.62
C LYS A 217 -9.23 -9.26 -9.23
N GLU A 218 -9.41 -7.95 -9.06
CA GLU A 218 -8.37 -6.98 -8.65
C GLU A 218 -7.85 -7.19 -7.21
N LEU A 219 -8.51 -8.05 -6.40
CA LEU A 219 -8.08 -8.39 -5.04
C LEU A 219 -6.93 -9.41 -4.98
N LEU A 220 -6.42 -9.86 -6.14
CA LEU A 220 -5.17 -10.61 -6.30
C LEU A 220 -3.96 -9.69 -6.09
N THR A 221 -3.81 -9.09 -4.91
CA THR A 221 -2.53 -8.47 -4.56
C THR A 221 -1.64 -9.53 -3.91
N SER A 222 -0.93 -10.30 -4.72
CA SER A 222 0.20 -11.13 -4.28
C SER A 222 1.40 -10.22 -4.04
N ARG A 223 1.55 -9.77 -2.81
CA ARG A 223 2.86 -9.40 -2.27
C ARG A 223 3.11 -10.32 -1.10
N SER A 224 3.85 -11.40 -1.32
CA SER A 224 4.51 -12.11 -0.23
C SER A 224 5.77 -11.32 0.12
N PHE A 225 5.85 -10.90 1.37
CA PHE A 225 7.06 -10.35 1.96
C PHE A 225 7.28 -11.16 3.23
N THR A 226 8.33 -11.98 3.23
CA THR A 226 8.68 -12.85 4.34
C THR A 226 10.01 -12.37 4.89
N PRO A 227 10.01 -11.47 5.90
CA PRO A 227 11.24 -10.82 6.33
C PRO A 227 11.97 -11.64 7.39
N TYR A 228 11.25 -12.59 8.00
CA TYR A 228 11.70 -13.35 9.15
C TYR A 228 12.16 -14.73 8.72
N LEU A 229 13.37 -15.11 9.13
CA LEU A 229 13.85 -16.48 8.98
C LEU A 229 13.09 -17.36 9.98
N LEU A 230 12.08 -18.08 9.49
CA LEU A 230 11.38 -19.08 10.29
C LEU A 230 12.35 -20.19 10.67
N ALA A 231 12.23 -20.71 11.90
CA ALA A 231 12.90 -21.94 12.28
C ALA A 231 12.51 -23.05 11.29
N THR A 232 13.47 -23.90 10.93
CA THR A 232 13.29 -24.94 9.90
C THR A 232 12.07 -25.81 10.21
N GLU A 233 11.87 -26.17 11.48
CA GLU A 233 10.78 -27.02 11.94
C GLU A 233 9.41 -26.38 11.72
N LEU A 234 9.27 -25.08 12.04
CA LEU A 234 8.01 -24.36 11.83
C LEU A 234 7.70 -24.22 10.34
N LYS A 235 8.74 -24.02 9.51
CA LYS A 235 8.57 -23.95 8.05
C LYS A 235 8.11 -25.29 7.50
N GLU A 236 8.72 -26.39 7.92
CA GLU A 236 8.31 -27.74 7.52
C GLU A 236 6.85 -28.01 7.91
N GLU A 237 6.43 -27.72 9.15
CA GLU A 237 5.03 -27.91 9.58
C GLU A 237 4.04 -27.07 8.73
N LEU A 238 4.42 -25.86 8.33
CA LEU A 238 3.60 -24.99 7.48
C LEU A 238 3.44 -25.57 6.07
N GLU A 239 4.55 -26.00 5.45
CA GLU A 239 4.54 -26.61 4.11
C GLU A 239 3.77 -27.92 4.11
N GLU A 240 3.97 -28.80 5.09
CA GLU A 240 3.22 -30.05 5.21
C GLU A 240 1.71 -29.81 5.34
N THR A 241 1.33 -28.81 6.15
CA THR A 241 -0.08 -28.42 6.32
C THR A 241 -0.65 -27.82 5.04
N TRP A 242 0.15 -27.02 4.30
CA TRP A 242 -0.23 -26.45 3.01
C TRP A 242 -0.47 -27.56 1.98
N GLU A 243 0.50 -28.46 1.79
CA GLU A 243 0.38 -29.59 0.87
C GLU A 243 -0.83 -30.47 1.21
N LYS A 244 -1.08 -30.69 2.51
CA LYS A 244 -2.26 -31.44 2.95
C LYS A 244 -3.57 -30.75 2.55
N LEU A 245 -3.69 -29.44 2.71
CA LEU A 245 -4.86 -28.69 2.24
C LEU A 245 -5.04 -28.79 0.71
N GLN A 246 -3.94 -28.71 -0.05
CA GLN A 246 -3.98 -28.87 -1.51
C GLN A 246 -4.51 -30.25 -1.89
N SER A 247 -4.04 -31.30 -1.22
CA SER A 247 -4.48 -32.68 -1.46
C SER A 247 -5.97 -32.92 -1.15
N LEU A 248 -6.54 -32.15 -0.22
CA LEU A 248 -7.96 -32.22 0.16
C LEU A 248 -8.85 -31.33 -0.73
N SER A 249 -8.26 -30.43 -1.51
CA SER A 249 -8.99 -29.48 -2.34
C SER A 249 -9.80 -30.18 -3.43
N PHE A 250 -11.04 -29.71 -3.63
CA PHE A 250 -11.97 -30.23 -4.64
C PHE A 250 -11.41 -30.08 -6.07
N ILE A 251 -10.54 -29.09 -6.27
CA ILE A 251 -9.57 -29.03 -7.38
C ILE A 251 -8.22 -28.67 -6.76
N PRO A 252 -7.17 -29.51 -6.92
CA PRO A 252 -5.81 -29.14 -6.51
C PRO A 252 -5.44 -27.80 -7.14
N SER A 253 -4.96 -26.84 -6.33
CA SER A 253 -4.59 -25.48 -6.78
C SER A 253 -3.71 -25.52 -8.04
N ASP A 254 -2.82 -26.50 -8.09
CA ASP A 254 -1.82 -26.75 -9.12
C ASP A 254 -2.43 -26.95 -10.53
N LYS A 255 -3.68 -27.42 -10.64
CA LYS A 255 -4.37 -27.59 -11.94
C LYS A 255 -4.96 -26.28 -12.50
N LEU A 256 -5.18 -25.29 -11.66
CA LEU A 256 -5.64 -23.94 -12.01
C LEU A 256 -4.47 -22.93 -12.07
N GLU A 257 -3.32 -23.29 -11.50
CA GLU A 257 -2.12 -22.44 -11.42
C GLU A 257 -1.32 -22.30 -12.71
N ASN A 258 -1.62 -23.06 -13.77
CA ASN A 258 -0.99 -22.88 -15.09
C ASN A 258 -1.30 -21.53 -15.78
N GLN A 259 -2.01 -20.59 -15.12
CA GLN A 259 -2.19 -19.21 -15.61
C GLN A 259 -1.99 -18.12 -14.54
N ILE A 260 -1.57 -18.48 -13.33
CA ILE A 260 -1.09 -17.49 -12.34
C ILE A 260 0.30 -17.95 -11.94
N GLU A 261 1.32 -17.31 -12.52
CA GLU A 261 2.66 -17.32 -11.94
C GLU A 261 2.53 -16.85 -10.49
N TYR A 262 2.53 -17.79 -9.56
CA TYR A 262 2.99 -17.50 -8.22
C TYR A 262 4.45 -17.16 -8.39
N THR A 263 4.75 -15.86 -8.41
CA THR A 263 6.09 -15.38 -8.15
C THR A 263 6.39 -15.66 -6.68
N ALA A 264 6.61 -16.93 -6.33
CA ALA A 264 7.72 -17.25 -5.44
C ALA A 264 8.90 -16.49 -6.02
N SER A 265 9.59 -15.71 -5.19
CA SER A 265 10.78 -14.98 -5.60
C SER A 265 11.61 -15.88 -6.51
N SER A 266 11.73 -15.51 -7.79
CA SER A 266 12.44 -16.25 -8.82
C SER A 266 13.93 -16.18 -8.53
N SER A 267 14.34 -16.88 -7.48
CA SER A 267 15.72 -17.17 -7.18
C SER A 267 16.00 -18.58 -7.67
N ILE A 268 16.84 -18.65 -8.70
CA ILE A 268 17.78 -19.72 -9.05
C ILE A 268 17.38 -20.65 -10.22
N HIS A 269 16.10 -20.97 -10.47
CA HIS A 269 15.78 -21.94 -11.54
C HIS A 269 15.80 -21.33 -12.97
N ASP A 270 15.25 -20.14 -13.18
CA ASP A 270 15.17 -19.49 -14.51
C ASP A 270 16.51 -18.99 -15.07
N LEU A 271 17.52 -18.78 -14.22
CA LEU A 271 18.84 -18.33 -14.68
C LEU A 271 19.51 -19.39 -15.56
N ARG A 272 19.26 -20.69 -15.36
CA ARG A 272 19.84 -21.76 -16.20
C ARG A 272 19.28 -21.78 -17.62
N GLU A 273 18.03 -21.35 -17.80
CA GLU A 273 17.38 -21.29 -19.11
C GLU A 273 17.73 -20.00 -19.85
N VAL A 274 17.83 -18.87 -19.13
CA VAL A 274 18.38 -17.61 -19.66
C VAL A 274 19.84 -17.78 -20.09
N LEU A 275 20.65 -18.55 -19.35
CA LEU A 275 22.05 -18.85 -19.72
C LEU A 275 22.18 -19.67 -21.01
N ARG A 276 21.12 -20.38 -21.45
CA ARG A 276 21.14 -21.17 -22.68
C ARG A 276 20.95 -20.35 -23.97
N ASN A 277 20.34 -19.17 -23.87
CA ASN A 277 19.83 -18.44 -25.05
C ASN A 277 20.47 -17.05 -25.28
N ILE A 278 21.58 -16.72 -24.62
CA ILE A 278 22.29 -15.46 -24.91
C ILE A 278 23.37 -15.70 -25.98
N GLU A 279 23.01 -15.44 -27.24
CA GLU A 279 23.98 -15.33 -28.34
C GLU A 279 24.84 -14.06 -28.16
N ILE A 280 26.13 -14.24 -27.86
CA ILE A 280 27.12 -13.15 -27.81
C ILE A 280 28.02 -13.24 -29.05
N SER A 281 28.18 -12.11 -29.75
CA SER A 281 29.02 -11.94 -30.95
C SER A 281 30.48 -12.37 -30.73
N THR A 282 31.09 -12.93 -31.76
CA THR A 282 32.29 -13.78 -31.73
C THR A 282 33.63 -13.11 -31.39
N GLU A 283 33.80 -11.80 -31.54
CA GLU A 283 35.13 -11.15 -31.36
C GLU A 283 35.46 -10.73 -29.92
N LYS A 284 34.56 -10.91 -28.94
CA LYS A 284 34.72 -10.40 -27.56
C LYS A 284 34.54 -11.47 -26.46
N LYS A 285 34.45 -12.75 -26.84
CA LYS A 285 34.25 -13.91 -25.95
C LYS A 285 35.46 -14.22 -25.08
N ASP A 286 36.67 -13.97 -25.57
CA ASP A 286 37.90 -14.47 -24.91
C ASP A 286 38.13 -13.81 -23.55
N VAL A 287 38.03 -12.49 -23.42
CA VAL A 287 38.29 -11.78 -22.15
C VAL A 287 37.24 -12.10 -21.07
N ILE A 288 35.96 -12.16 -21.42
CA ILE A 288 34.91 -12.54 -20.45
C ILE A 288 35.06 -14.01 -20.06
N SER A 289 35.37 -14.89 -21.02
CA SER A 289 35.56 -16.32 -20.73
C SER A 289 36.81 -16.60 -19.88
N GLU A 290 37.90 -15.87 -20.07
CA GLU A 290 39.09 -15.90 -19.22
C GLU A 290 38.75 -15.53 -17.76
N ILE A 291 38.04 -14.42 -17.56
CA ILE A 291 37.62 -13.99 -16.22
C ILE A 291 36.69 -15.02 -15.56
N ILE A 292 35.77 -15.62 -16.32
CA ILE A 292 34.89 -16.67 -15.80
C ILE A 292 35.68 -17.95 -15.46
N ASN A 293 36.68 -18.31 -16.27
CA ASN A 293 37.57 -19.44 -16.00
C ASN A 293 38.40 -19.21 -14.74
N GLU A 294 38.92 -18.01 -14.52
CA GLU A 294 39.57 -17.64 -13.25
C GLU A 294 38.60 -17.76 -12.07
N LEU A 295 37.37 -17.25 -12.20
CA LEU A 295 36.35 -17.38 -11.14
C LEU A 295 35.89 -18.84 -10.91
N ASN A 296 36.07 -19.73 -11.89
CA ASN A 296 35.81 -21.17 -11.78
C ASN A 296 36.97 -21.93 -11.15
N SER A 297 38.21 -21.42 -11.22
CA SER A 297 39.39 -22.13 -10.74
C SER A 297 39.30 -22.42 -9.24
N GLU A 298 39.47 -23.69 -8.87
CA GLU A 298 39.55 -24.13 -7.47
C GLU A 298 40.85 -23.68 -6.78
N SER A 299 41.89 -23.32 -7.56
CA SER A 299 43.16 -22.83 -7.03
C SER A 299 43.12 -21.38 -6.52
N ILE A 300 42.07 -20.63 -6.87
CA ILE A 300 41.89 -19.23 -6.49
C ILE A 300 40.95 -19.17 -5.27
N ASP A 301 41.44 -18.55 -4.19
CA ASP A 301 40.66 -18.35 -2.98
C ASP A 301 39.49 -17.36 -3.17
N ILE A 302 38.56 -17.36 -2.23
CA ILE A 302 37.36 -16.53 -2.33
C ILE A 302 37.66 -15.03 -2.31
N LYS A 303 38.74 -14.60 -1.64
CA LYS A 303 39.11 -13.18 -1.53
C LYS A 303 39.63 -12.66 -2.86
N GLU A 304 40.47 -13.44 -3.55
CA GLU A 304 40.99 -13.08 -4.86
C GLU A 304 39.88 -13.15 -5.92
N LYS A 305 38.93 -14.11 -5.82
CA LYS A 305 37.71 -14.12 -6.66
C LYS A 305 36.87 -12.85 -6.50
N ILE A 306 36.66 -12.36 -5.28
CA ILE A 306 35.96 -11.09 -5.02
C ILE A 306 36.70 -9.91 -5.64
N LYS A 307 38.04 -9.89 -5.57
CA LYS A 307 38.85 -8.85 -6.18
C LYS A 307 38.72 -8.84 -7.71
N ILE A 308 38.77 -10.01 -8.33
CA ILE A 308 38.54 -10.19 -9.78
C ILE A 308 37.14 -9.70 -10.16
N ILE A 309 36.09 -10.06 -9.40
CA ILE A 309 34.74 -9.54 -9.60
C ILE A 309 34.74 -8.01 -9.57
N ASN A 310 35.35 -7.40 -8.54
CA ASN A 310 35.34 -5.96 -8.32
C ASN A 310 36.06 -5.17 -9.43
N GLN A 311 37.20 -5.69 -9.89
CA GLN A 311 38.01 -5.05 -10.93
C GLN A 311 37.32 -5.09 -12.30
N ASN A 312 36.52 -6.12 -12.57
CA ASN A 312 35.93 -6.35 -13.89
C ASN A 312 34.46 -5.94 -14.02
N ARG A 313 33.77 -5.49 -12.94
CA ARG A 313 32.33 -5.13 -13.01
C ARG A 313 31.98 -4.15 -14.12
N GLN A 314 32.78 -3.10 -14.32
CA GLN A 314 32.54 -2.12 -15.38
C GLN A 314 32.61 -2.74 -16.77
N LEU A 315 33.52 -3.71 -16.95
CA LEU A 315 33.69 -4.45 -18.20
C LEU A 315 32.46 -5.31 -18.51
N PHE A 316 31.96 -6.06 -17.52
CA PHE A 316 30.71 -6.83 -17.66
C PHE A 316 29.50 -5.93 -17.96
N ASN A 317 29.44 -4.76 -17.35
CA ASN A 317 28.37 -3.80 -17.63
C ASN A 317 28.47 -3.20 -19.03
N GLN A 318 29.67 -2.85 -19.48
CA GLN A 318 29.93 -2.35 -20.84
C GLN A 318 29.55 -3.38 -21.91
N PHE A 319 29.75 -4.67 -21.63
CA PHE A 319 29.39 -5.76 -22.52
C PHE A 319 28.00 -6.36 -22.27
N GLN A 320 27.15 -5.68 -21.49
CA GLN A 320 25.79 -6.14 -21.14
C GLN A 320 25.74 -7.59 -20.60
N SER A 321 26.84 -8.06 -20.02
CA SER A 321 27.05 -9.42 -19.53
C SER A 321 26.86 -9.53 -18.01
N ASN A 322 26.18 -8.56 -17.40
CA ASN A 322 25.93 -8.51 -15.96
C ASN A 322 25.20 -9.76 -15.45
N SER A 323 24.31 -10.35 -16.25
CA SER A 323 23.62 -11.61 -15.92
C SER A 323 24.58 -12.77 -15.70
N ILE A 324 25.64 -12.88 -16.52
CA ILE A 324 26.67 -13.92 -16.40
C ILE A 324 27.46 -13.73 -15.10
N LEU A 325 27.86 -12.49 -14.80
CA LEU A 325 28.57 -12.17 -13.58
C LEU A 325 27.71 -12.39 -12.33
N ILE A 326 26.43 -11.99 -12.37
CA ILE A 326 25.46 -12.23 -11.29
C ILE A 326 25.32 -13.73 -11.02
N ALA A 327 25.09 -14.53 -12.07
CA ALA A 327 24.99 -15.99 -11.95
C ALA A 327 26.24 -16.56 -11.28
N LYS A 328 27.42 -16.11 -11.70
CA LYS A 328 28.68 -16.58 -11.13
C LYS A 328 28.85 -16.20 -9.65
N ILE A 329 28.47 -14.98 -9.28
CA ILE A 329 28.51 -14.53 -7.88
C ILE A 329 27.51 -15.33 -7.04
N LEU A 330 26.32 -15.63 -7.55
CA LEU A 330 25.33 -16.46 -6.84
C LEU A 330 25.85 -17.88 -6.56
N THR A 331 26.53 -18.51 -7.53
CA THR A 331 27.18 -19.81 -7.28
C THR A 331 28.31 -19.71 -6.22
N LEU A 332 29.04 -18.59 -6.18
CA LEU A 332 30.03 -18.38 -5.12
C LEU A 332 29.36 -18.18 -3.76
N VAL A 333 28.20 -17.53 -3.71
CA VAL A 333 27.38 -17.35 -2.49
C VAL A 333 26.87 -18.68 -1.96
N GLU A 334 26.38 -19.58 -2.83
CA GLU A 334 25.92 -20.92 -2.44
C GLU A 334 27.02 -21.71 -1.72
N ASN A 335 28.25 -21.62 -2.23
CA ASN A 335 29.41 -22.30 -1.66
C ASN A 335 30.05 -21.56 -0.48
N ASN A 336 29.79 -20.25 -0.34
CA ASN A 336 30.41 -19.38 0.67
C ASN A 336 29.38 -18.43 1.32
N PRO A 337 28.32 -18.95 1.96
CA PRO A 337 27.17 -18.14 2.37
C PRO A 337 27.46 -17.12 3.48
N LYS A 338 28.61 -17.24 4.16
CA LYS A 338 29.03 -16.30 5.22
C LYS A 338 29.85 -15.12 4.70
N VAL A 339 30.20 -15.09 3.41
CA VAL A 339 31.08 -14.06 2.84
C VAL A 339 30.25 -12.86 2.38
N PHE A 340 30.12 -11.85 3.25
CA PHE A 340 29.27 -10.68 3.03
C PHE A 340 29.66 -9.86 1.77
N GLU A 341 30.93 -9.88 1.38
CA GLU A 341 31.46 -9.15 0.22
C GLU A 341 30.85 -9.62 -1.11
N LEU A 342 30.40 -10.88 -1.18
CA LEU A 342 29.68 -11.40 -2.35
C LEU A 342 28.28 -10.78 -2.46
N TYR A 343 27.55 -10.71 -1.34
CA TYR A 343 26.25 -10.02 -1.27
C TYR A 343 26.40 -8.52 -1.57
N PHE A 344 27.48 -7.89 -1.10
CA PHE A 344 27.79 -6.51 -1.43
C PHE A 344 28.06 -6.32 -2.94
N SER A 345 28.67 -7.32 -3.58
CA SER A 345 28.90 -7.33 -5.03
C SER A 345 27.60 -7.42 -5.83
N LEU A 346 26.67 -8.28 -5.40
CA LEU A 346 25.33 -8.38 -5.97
C LEU A 346 24.55 -7.07 -5.81
N SER A 347 24.52 -6.49 -4.61
CA SER A 347 23.85 -5.21 -4.34
C SER A 347 24.30 -4.11 -5.30
N HIS A 348 25.60 -4.02 -5.55
CA HIS A 348 26.16 -3.03 -6.46
C HIS A 348 25.75 -3.26 -7.91
N LEU A 349 25.78 -4.50 -8.39
CA LEU A 349 25.38 -4.85 -9.75
C LEU A 349 23.89 -4.54 -9.98
N TYR A 350 23.02 -4.95 -9.06
CA TYR A 350 21.60 -4.62 -9.13
C TYR A 350 21.34 -3.11 -9.04
N THR A 351 22.13 -2.37 -8.25
CA THR A 351 22.07 -0.89 -8.21
C THR A 351 22.41 -0.29 -9.58
N GLN A 352 23.40 -0.82 -10.29
CA GLN A 352 23.78 -0.35 -11.63
C GLN A 352 22.72 -0.66 -12.68
N LEU A 353 22.07 -1.82 -12.55
CA LEU A 353 20.94 -2.24 -13.38
C LEU A 353 19.64 -1.47 -13.08
N LYS A 354 19.62 -0.62 -12.04
CA LYS A 354 18.43 0.08 -11.52
C LYS A 354 17.34 -0.85 -10.96
N GLU A 355 17.73 -2.07 -10.63
CA GLU A 355 16.91 -3.07 -9.94
C GLU A 355 17.01 -2.83 -8.42
N PHE A 356 16.33 -1.79 -7.96
CA PHE A 356 16.55 -1.25 -6.62
C PHE A 356 16.06 -2.19 -5.50
N LYS A 357 15.08 -3.06 -5.74
CA LYS A 357 14.58 -3.98 -4.71
C LYS A 357 15.59 -5.07 -4.39
N GLU A 358 16.14 -5.66 -5.43
CA GLU A 358 17.18 -6.69 -5.41
C GLU A 358 18.47 -6.10 -4.82
N ALA A 359 18.82 -4.88 -5.25
CA ALA A 359 19.95 -4.16 -4.71
C ALA A 359 19.87 -3.91 -3.20
N GLU A 360 18.68 -3.53 -2.71
CA GLU A 360 18.41 -3.31 -1.28
C GLU A 360 18.48 -4.63 -0.50
N PHE A 361 17.85 -5.67 -1.01
CA PHE A 361 17.87 -7.01 -0.41
C PHE A 361 19.30 -7.52 -0.21
N TYR A 362 20.13 -7.48 -1.25
CA TYR A 362 21.51 -7.95 -1.16
C TYR A 362 22.39 -7.04 -0.28
N LEU A 363 22.08 -5.75 -0.17
CA LEU A 363 22.78 -4.83 0.73
C LEU A 363 22.48 -5.15 2.19
N LEU A 364 21.22 -5.42 2.51
CA LEU A 364 20.78 -5.83 3.84
C LEU A 364 21.29 -7.23 4.20
N LYS A 365 21.35 -8.16 3.24
CA LYS A 365 22.00 -9.46 3.45
C LYS A 365 23.50 -9.33 3.73
N ALA A 366 24.22 -8.45 3.01
CA ALA A 366 25.62 -8.19 3.32
C ALA A 366 25.78 -7.64 4.75
N PHE A 367 24.85 -6.78 5.18
CA PHE A 367 24.84 -6.22 6.53
C PHE A 367 24.62 -7.28 7.61
N THR A 368 23.69 -8.23 7.41
CA THR A 368 23.40 -9.28 8.40
C THR A 368 24.49 -10.36 8.48
N MET A 369 25.24 -10.59 7.39
CA MET A 369 26.33 -11.58 7.37
C MET A 369 27.64 -11.06 7.97
N ALA A 370 27.80 -9.75 8.13
CA ALA A 370 28.99 -9.20 8.77
C ALA A 370 28.96 -9.45 10.29
N GLU A 371 29.89 -10.26 10.80
CA GLU A 371 29.98 -10.62 12.24
C GLU A 371 30.09 -9.41 13.18
N LYS A 372 30.51 -8.25 12.65
CA LYS A 372 30.49 -6.96 13.35
C LYS A 372 29.83 -5.93 12.45
N THR A 373 28.82 -5.23 12.96
CA THR A 373 28.20 -4.10 12.26
C THR A 373 29.19 -2.93 12.19
N PHE A 374 29.86 -2.77 11.06
CA PHE A 374 30.79 -1.66 10.86
C PHE A 374 30.04 -0.38 10.48
N PRO A 375 30.46 0.79 11.01
CA PRO A 375 29.90 2.10 10.66
C PRO A 375 29.86 2.39 9.15
N TYR A 376 30.77 1.77 8.39
CA TYR A 376 30.85 1.88 6.94
C TYR A 376 29.64 1.29 6.20
N PHE A 377 29.02 0.22 6.72
CA PHE A 377 27.81 -0.36 6.11
C PHE A 377 26.62 0.58 6.21
N TYR A 378 26.45 1.22 7.37
CA TYR A 378 25.42 2.24 7.56
C TYR A 378 25.62 3.42 6.61
N ASN A 379 26.86 3.83 6.33
CA ASN A 379 27.12 4.85 5.30
C ASN A 379 26.76 4.37 3.88
N LYS A 380 26.97 3.07 3.56
CA LYS A 380 26.57 2.50 2.26
C LYS A 380 25.06 2.39 2.11
N LEU A 381 24.34 1.99 3.16
CA LEU A 381 22.88 2.02 3.22
C LEU A 381 22.37 3.46 3.02
N SER A 382 23.00 4.44 3.70
CA SER A 382 22.67 5.84 3.49
C SER A 382 22.86 6.27 2.03
N ASP A 383 24.01 5.98 1.43
CA ASP A 383 24.27 6.30 0.02
C ASP A 383 23.25 5.66 -0.93
N PHE A 384 22.87 4.41 -0.67
CA PHE A 384 21.85 3.69 -1.42
C PHE A 384 20.47 4.35 -1.29
N TYR A 385 20.07 4.71 -0.06
CA TYR A 385 18.80 5.38 0.21
C TYR A 385 18.74 6.82 -0.32
N ILE A 386 19.86 7.54 -0.35
CA ILE A 386 19.95 8.85 -1.04
C ILE A 386 19.71 8.67 -2.54
N LYS A 387 20.27 7.63 -3.16
CA LYS A 387 20.10 7.35 -4.60
C LYS A 387 18.68 6.93 -4.95
N THR A 388 18.02 6.16 -4.09
CA THR A 388 16.63 5.68 -4.28
C THR A 388 15.57 6.65 -3.74
N ASN A 389 15.98 7.86 -3.33
CA ASN A 389 15.11 8.91 -2.79
C ASN A 389 14.35 8.54 -1.50
N GLN A 390 14.92 7.63 -0.70
CA GLN A 390 14.41 7.19 0.60
C GLN A 390 15.07 8.00 1.73
N LEU A 391 14.87 9.32 1.73
CA LEU A 391 15.67 10.27 2.52
C LEU A 391 15.58 10.07 4.06
N VAL A 392 14.49 9.50 4.57
CA VAL A 392 14.34 9.18 6.00
C VAL A 392 15.25 8.02 6.40
N LEU A 393 15.25 6.93 5.64
CA LEU A 393 16.12 5.78 5.87
C LEU A 393 17.60 6.16 5.67
N ALA A 394 17.87 7.01 4.68
CA ALA A 394 19.20 7.59 4.50
C ALA A 394 19.67 8.34 5.76
N LYS A 395 18.79 9.13 6.38
CA LYS A 395 19.11 9.87 7.61
C LYS A 395 19.45 8.95 8.77
N ILE A 396 18.61 7.94 9.02
CA ILE A 396 18.83 6.97 10.10
C ILE A 396 20.15 6.23 9.88
N ALA A 397 20.40 5.80 8.65
CA ALA A 397 21.62 5.10 8.30
C ALA A 397 22.85 6.01 8.49
N ILE A 398 22.84 7.27 8.04
CA ILE A 398 24.01 8.14 8.21
C ILE A 398 24.27 8.54 9.67
N GLU A 399 23.22 8.69 10.48
CA GLU A 399 23.34 8.95 11.92
C GLU A 399 23.96 7.76 12.66
N ASN A 400 23.58 6.52 12.31
CA ASN A 400 24.21 5.31 12.84
C ASN A 400 25.66 5.16 12.40
N ALA A 401 25.99 5.54 11.16
CA ALA A 401 27.38 5.57 10.69
C ALA A 401 28.22 6.56 11.51
N LEU A 402 27.73 7.77 11.74
CA LEU A 402 28.41 8.79 12.54
C LEU A 402 28.51 8.42 14.02
N LYS A 403 27.48 7.81 14.60
CA LYS A 403 27.53 7.30 15.97
C LYS A 403 28.64 6.26 16.16
N GLY A 404 28.84 5.41 15.15
CA GLY A 404 29.83 4.34 15.18
C GLY A 404 31.26 4.79 14.84
N ASN A 405 31.44 5.80 13.99
CA ASN A 405 32.75 6.43 13.75
C ASN A 405 32.57 7.92 13.40
N PRO A 406 32.60 8.81 14.41
CA PRO A 406 32.29 10.23 14.23
C PRO A 406 33.41 11.05 13.57
N ASN A 407 34.61 10.46 13.38
CA ASN A 407 35.77 11.16 12.81
C ASN A 407 36.03 10.78 11.35
N ASN A 408 35.06 10.14 10.68
CA ASN A 408 35.20 9.76 9.28
C ASN A 408 34.62 10.84 8.35
N PRO A 409 35.46 11.55 7.54
CA PRO A 409 35.02 12.65 6.68
C PRO A 409 34.02 12.19 5.61
N GLN A 410 34.11 10.93 5.16
CA GLN A 410 33.19 10.38 4.17
C GLN A 410 31.73 10.36 4.66
N PHE A 411 31.49 10.20 5.96
CA PHE A 411 30.13 10.13 6.50
C PHE A 411 29.48 11.51 6.48
N TYR A 412 30.24 12.56 6.80
CA TYR A 412 29.77 13.94 6.68
C TYR A 412 29.53 14.34 5.22
N PHE A 413 30.34 13.82 4.29
CA PHE A 413 30.10 14.00 2.86
C PHE A 413 28.82 13.31 2.36
N THR A 414 28.50 12.12 2.86
CA THR A 414 27.21 11.47 2.58
C THR A 414 26.06 12.23 3.24
N TYR A 415 26.24 12.73 4.47
CA TYR A 415 25.21 13.51 5.17
C TYR A 415 24.94 14.84 4.43
N SER A 416 25.96 15.54 3.93
CA SER A 416 25.73 16.74 3.15
C SER A 416 24.95 16.47 1.85
N ARG A 417 25.17 15.32 1.20
CA ARG A 417 24.40 14.91 0.00
C ARG A 417 22.94 14.59 0.34
N LEU A 418 22.69 14.06 1.53
CA LEU A 418 21.33 13.91 2.05
C LEU A 418 20.67 15.28 2.28
N GLN A 419 21.37 16.23 2.91
CA GLN A 419 20.86 17.59 3.11
C GLN A 419 20.60 18.31 1.78
N GLU A 420 21.49 18.13 0.80
CA GLU A 420 21.32 18.62 -0.57
C GLU A 420 20.03 18.06 -1.21
N LYS A 421 19.80 16.74 -1.13
CA LYS A 421 18.54 16.13 -1.60
C LYS A 421 17.29 16.66 -0.90
N GLN A 422 17.44 17.13 0.34
CA GLN A 422 16.37 17.75 1.13
C GLN A 422 16.25 19.27 0.93
N CYS A 423 17.01 19.84 0.00
CA CYS A 423 17.10 21.29 -0.24
C CYS A 423 17.56 22.11 0.99
N ARG A 424 18.26 21.46 1.93
CA ARG A 424 18.81 22.05 3.17
C ARG A 424 20.26 22.46 2.96
N TYR A 425 20.41 23.50 2.17
CA TYR A 425 21.71 23.89 1.61
C TYR A 425 22.69 24.44 2.66
N ILE A 426 22.18 25.11 3.69
CA ILE A 426 23.02 25.66 4.77
C ILE A 426 23.62 24.50 5.57
N GLU A 427 22.79 23.55 5.98
CA GLU A 427 23.22 22.35 6.69
C GLU A 427 24.14 21.48 5.84
N ALA A 428 23.91 21.43 4.51
CA ALA A 428 24.82 20.76 3.59
C ALA A 428 26.23 21.36 3.63
N ILE A 429 26.37 22.70 3.66
CA ILE A 429 27.66 23.38 3.82
C ILE A 429 28.29 23.04 5.17
N GLU A 430 27.54 23.11 6.27
CA GLU A 430 28.09 22.84 7.61
C GLU A 430 28.70 21.44 7.70
N TYR A 431 28.07 20.43 7.09
CA TYR A 431 28.61 19.08 7.05
C TYR A 431 29.80 18.95 6.09
N ILE A 432 29.88 19.76 5.04
CA ILE A 432 31.06 19.85 4.18
C ILE A 432 32.24 20.41 4.97
N ASP A 433 32.04 21.50 5.69
CA ASP A 433 33.10 22.14 6.48
C ASP A 433 33.59 21.23 7.60
N LYS A 434 32.67 20.49 8.26
CA LYS A 434 33.04 19.45 9.23
C LYS A 434 33.89 18.34 8.61
N ALA A 435 33.55 17.89 7.41
CA ALA A 435 34.35 16.90 6.69
C ALA A 435 35.76 17.44 6.37
N LEU A 436 35.85 18.68 5.88
CA LEU A 436 37.11 19.33 5.47
C LEU A 436 38.03 19.64 6.65
N GLY A 437 37.47 20.05 7.79
CA GLY A 437 38.26 20.27 9.01
C GLY A 437 38.94 19.01 9.55
N MET A 438 38.45 17.81 9.18
CA MET A 438 39.01 16.52 9.57
C MET A 438 40.15 16.04 8.64
N LEU A 439 40.40 16.73 7.53
CA LEU A 439 41.27 16.28 6.43
C LEU A 439 42.64 16.98 6.38
N ASN A 440 43.07 17.61 7.47
CA ASN A 440 44.24 18.48 7.48
C ASN A 440 45.51 17.84 6.86
N ASN A 441 45.97 18.48 5.77
CA ASN A 441 47.30 18.39 5.17
C ASN A 441 47.70 17.13 4.37
N GLN A 442 46.82 16.56 3.52
CA GLN A 442 47.30 15.78 2.35
C GLN A 442 46.48 16.08 1.07
N ASN A 443 47.17 16.58 0.04
CA ASN A 443 46.76 16.65 -1.38
C ASN A 443 46.13 15.30 -1.83
N ASN A 444 45.14 15.16 -2.73
CA ASN A 444 44.76 16.03 -3.86
C ASN A 444 43.39 15.66 -4.53
N ALA A 445 42.36 15.22 -3.79
CA ALA A 445 41.03 14.87 -4.37
C ALA A 445 39.83 15.53 -3.66
N GLU A 446 39.97 15.84 -2.37
CA GLU A 446 38.90 16.43 -1.55
C GLU A 446 38.63 17.91 -1.80
N ILE A 447 39.62 18.66 -2.29
CA ILE A 447 39.43 20.02 -2.80
C ILE A 447 38.51 20.02 -4.04
N GLN A 448 38.57 18.97 -4.87
CA GLN A 448 37.72 18.86 -6.08
C GLN A 448 36.24 18.56 -5.74
N PHE A 449 35.97 17.82 -4.67
CA PHE A 449 34.62 17.56 -4.15
C PHE A 449 34.01 18.81 -3.48
N THR A 450 34.85 19.64 -2.88
CA THR A 450 34.48 20.92 -2.27
C THR A 450 33.97 21.93 -3.30
N LEU A 451 34.62 22.02 -4.46
CA LEU A 451 34.20 22.87 -5.58
C LEU A 451 32.95 22.38 -6.33
N TYR A 452 32.69 21.07 -6.34
CA TYR A 452 31.46 20.49 -6.88
C TYR A 452 30.23 20.88 -6.05
N LYS A 453 30.38 20.89 -4.72
CA LYS A 453 29.31 21.23 -3.77
C LYS A 453 28.99 22.72 -3.70
N VAL A 454 29.98 23.60 -3.89
CA VAL A 454 29.77 25.05 -3.99
C VAL A 454 28.91 25.42 -5.22
N ASN A 455 29.07 24.71 -6.35
CA ASN A 455 28.32 25.00 -7.59
C ASN A 455 26.84 24.56 -7.56
N ILE A 456 26.53 23.41 -6.94
CA ILE A 456 25.15 22.94 -6.77
C ILE A 456 24.37 23.90 -5.85
N LEU A 457 25.04 24.48 -4.85
CA LEU A 457 24.43 25.31 -3.83
C LEU A 457 24.08 26.73 -4.29
N VAL A 458 24.86 27.29 -5.21
CA VAL A 458 24.61 28.62 -5.80
C VAL A 458 23.49 28.57 -6.85
N LEU A 459 23.19 27.40 -7.40
CA LEU A 459 22.13 27.19 -8.41
C LEU A 459 20.74 26.94 -7.80
N SER A 460 20.63 26.69 -6.49
CA SER A 460 19.37 26.31 -5.82
C SER A 460 18.70 27.40 -5.00
N ILE A 461 19.28 28.61 -4.96
CA ILE A 461 18.82 29.70 -4.10
C ILE A 461 17.93 30.67 -4.90
N LYS A 462 16.67 30.84 -4.47
CA LYS A 462 15.72 31.87 -4.93
C LYS A 462 16.03 33.30 -4.46
N ASP A 463 17.15 33.47 -3.75
CA ASP A 463 17.60 34.71 -3.10
C ASP A 463 19.01 35.12 -3.60
N GLU A 464 19.00 35.98 -4.60
CA GLU A 464 20.17 36.46 -5.34
C GLU A 464 21.20 37.19 -4.44
N ASN A 465 20.74 37.88 -3.38
CA ASN A 465 21.62 38.65 -2.51
C ASN A 465 22.51 37.75 -1.64
N LYS A 466 21.93 36.65 -1.16
CA LYS A 466 22.66 35.67 -0.35
C LYS A 466 23.66 34.87 -1.18
N ALA A 467 23.31 34.55 -2.43
CA ALA A 467 24.22 33.91 -3.38
C ALA A 467 25.43 34.80 -3.71
N LYS A 468 25.21 36.12 -3.84
CA LYS A 468 26.28 37.10 -4.08
C LYS A 468 27.25 37.22 -2.89
N PHE A 469 26.72 37.31 -1.67
CA PHE A 469 27.54 37.39 -0.45
C PHE A 469 28.47 36.18 -0.28
N LEU A 470 27.95 34.97 -0.49
CA LEU A 470 28.75 33.73 -0.37
C LEU A 470 29.82 33.60 -1.46
N LEU A 471 29.54 34.07 -2.69
CA LEU A 471 30.54 34.12 -3.76
C LEU A 471 31.68 35.09 -3.42
N ASP A 472 31.39 36.16 -2.67
CA ASP A 472 32.40 37.14 -2.25
C ASP A 472 33.32 36.57 -1.16
N GLU A 473 32.77 35.89 -0.14
CA GLU A 473 33.57 35.20 0.89
C GLU A 473 34.46 34.08 0.29
N LEU A 474 33.96 33.36 -0.71
CA LEU A 474 34.71 32.31 -1.38
C LEU A 474 35.82 32.85 -2.28
N LEU A 475 35.62 34.00 -2.93
CA LEU A 475 36.67 34.69 -3.68
C LEU A 475 37.73 35.28 -2.77
N GLU A 476 37.38 35.69 -1.55
CA GLU A 476 38.37 36.13 -0.56
C GLU A 476 39.29 34.99 -0.12
N LYS A 477 38.74 33.78 0.02
CA LYS A 477 39.47 32.58 0.45
C LYS A 477 40.22 31.86 -0.68
N TYR A 478 39.70 31.93 -1.91
CA TYR A 478 40.26 31.29 -3.11
C TYR A 478 40.29 32.26 -4.30
N PRO A 479 41.08 33.35 -4.24
CA PRO A 479 41.01 34.48 -5.18
C PRO A 479 41.37 34.13 -6.63
N GLU A 480 42.19 33.10 -6.83
CA GLU A 480 42.65 32.66 -8.16
C GLU A 480 41.75 31.57 -8.79
N ASP A 481 40.66 31.17 -8.12
CA ASP A 481 39.77 30.13 -8.64
C ASP A 481 38.83 30.68 -9.72
N LYS A 482 39.27 30.49 -10.98
CA LYS A 482 38.57 30.93 -12.20
C LYS A 482 37.10 30.47 -12.27
N ARG A 483 36.72 29.39 -11.59
CA ARG A 483 35.35 28.86 -11.59
C ARG A 483 34.42 29.75 -10.75
N ILE A 484 34.90 30.24 -9.61
CA ILE A 484 34.17 31.12 -8.70
C ILE A 484 33.95 32.49 -9.37
N VAL A 485 34.97 33.00 -10.07
CA VAL A 485 34.91 34.24 -10.85
C VAL A 485 33.88 34.17 -11.99
N GLN A 486 33.84 33.05 -12.72
CA GLN A 486 32.90 32.84 -13.81
C GLN A 486 31.44 32.82 -13.33
N ARG A 487 31.17 32.17 -12.19
CA ARG A 487 29.82 32.04 -11.64
C ARG A 487 29.24 33.37 -11.15
N LYS A 488 30.09 34.25 -10.59
CA LYS A 488 29.70 35.62 -10.22
C LYS A 488 29.24 36.46 -11.41
N LYS A 489 29.84 36.27 -12.60
CA LYS A 489 29.42 36.93 -13.84
C LYS A 489 28.06 36.42 -14.34
N GLU A 490 27.81 35.13 -14.22
CA GLU A 490 26.54 34.51 -14.63
C GLU A 490 25.36 34.94 -13.75
N LEU A 491 25.57 35.07 -12.44
CA LEU A 491 24.57 35.58 -11.49
C LEU A 491 24.14 37.02 -11.85
N LEU A 492 25.10 37.89 -12.18
CA LEU A 492 24.83 39.27 -12.59
C LEU A 492 24.08 39.40 -13.93
N GLY A 493 23.99 38.33 -14.74
CA GLY A 493 23.30 38.29 -16.02
C GLY A 493 21.83 37.83 -15.97
N MET A 494 21.33 37.36 -14.82
CA MET A 494 20.01 36.69 -14.68
C MET A 494 18.82 37.61 -14.39
N ASN A 495 18.93 38.93 -14.61
CA ASN A 495 17.91 39.93 -14.27
C ASN A 495 16.66 39.96 -15.20
N LYS A 496 16.11 38.80 -15.58
CA LYS A 496 14.80 38.66 -16.26
C LYS A 496 14.03 37.42 -15.76
N THR A 497 13.04 37.69 -14.89
CA THR A 497 11.77 36.97 -14.60
C THR A 497 11.65 35.45 -14.82
N ILE A 498 11.21 34.70 -13.78
CA ILE A 498 10.01 33.80 -13.73
C ILE A 498 9.84 33.20 -12.31
N HIS A 499 8.57 33.05 -11.88
CA HIS A 499 8.07 32.50 -10.61
C HIS A 499 7.77 30.98 -10.67
N PHE A 500 7.92 30.24 -9.54
CA PHE A 500 6.90 29.40 -8.88
C PHE A 500 7.49 28.67 -7.63
N ASP A 501 6.69 28.46 -6.58
CA ASP A 501 7.12 27.80 -5.32
C ASP A 501 6.25 26.60 -4.95
N LYS A 502 6.90 25.46 -4.64
CA LYS A 502 6.30 24.13 -4.46
C LYS A 502 6.51 23.57 -3.04
N ASN A 503 7.05 24.35 -2.10
CA ASN A 503 7.56 23.83 -0.83
C ASN A 503 6.71 24.10 0.43
N LYS A 504 5.44 24.52 0.33
CA LYS A 504 4.58 24.73 1.51
C LYS A 504 3.71 23.54 1.92
N GLU A 505 3.74 22.44 1.17
CA GLU A 505 2.81 21.31 1.34
C GLU A 505 3.40 20.19 2.22
N GLU A 506 4.70 19.89 2.09
CA GLU A 506 5.40 18.96 2.98
C GLU A 506 5.50 19.50 4.42
N GLU A 507 5.68 20.82 4.56
CA GLU A 507 5.74 21.48 5.87
C GLU A 507 4.36 21.48 6.56
N ARG A 508 3.26 21.63 5.81
CA ARG A 508 1.88 21.55 6.34
C ARG A 508 1.47 20.13 6.75
N ILE A 509 1.94 19.10 6.06
CA ILE A 509 1.70 17.70 6.43
C ILE A 509 2.47 17.33 7.71
N LEU A 510 3.71 17.82 7.87
CA LEU A 510 4.49 17.66 9.09
C LEU A 510 3.91 18.46 10.27
N ILE A 511 3.28 19.61 10.01
CA ILE A 511 2.58 20.42 11.02
C ILE A 511 1.25 19.76 11.42
N SER A 512 0.44 19.26 10.49
CA SER A 512 -0.84 18.58 10.82
C SER A 512 -0.63 17.25 11.55
N LEU A 513 0.48 16.54 11.30
CA LEU A 513 0.91 15.35 12.06
C LEU A 513 1.44 15.70 13.47
N ARG A 514 1.89 16.95 13.70
CA ARG A 514 2.34 17.46 15.02
C ARG A 514 1.21 18.00 15.90
N GLU A 515 0.08 18.39 15.30
CA GLU A 515 -1.03 19.06 16.01
C GLU A 515 -1.88 18.11 16.89
N ASP A 516 -1.83 16.79 16.66
CA ASP A 516 -2.46 15.78 17.53
C ASP A 516 -1.42 15.13 18.47
N LYS A 517 -0.91 15.93 19.43
CA LYS A 517 0.14 15.53 20.40
C LYS A 517 -0.18 14.22 21.15
N THR A 518 -1.46 13.88 21.30
CA THR A 518 -1.97 12.66 21.94
C THR A 518 -1.89 11.41 21.07
N TYR A 519 -1.93 11.56 19.74
CA TYR A 519 -1.90 10.42 18.82
C TYR A 519 -0.47 9.98 18.49
N PHE A 520 0.40 10.95 18.21
CA PHE A 520 1.80 10.68 17.89
C PHE A 520 2.57 10.10 19.08
N SER A 521 2.27 10.57 20.30
CA SER A 521 2.83 10.00 21.53
C SER A 521 2.44 8.54 21.76
N LYS A 522 1.23 8.12 21.38
CA LYS A 522 0.78 6.71 21.45
C LYS A 522 1.52 5.82 20.45
N ILE A 523 1.72 6.29 19.21
CA ILE A 523 2.51 5.56 18.21
C ILE A 523 3.96 5.43 18.68
N ILE A 524 4.58 6.53 19.15
CA ILE A 524 5.95 6.50 19.68
C ILE A 524 6.05 5.56 20.90
N ALA A 525 5.06 5.56 21.81
CA ALA A 525 5.02 4.64 22.94
C ALA A 525 4.88 3.17 22.49
N ILE A 526 4.16 2.90 21.41
CA ILE A 526 4.04 1.56 20.79
C ILE A 526 5.38 1.14 20.18
N LEU A 527 6.01 2.01 19.38
CA LEU A 527 7.31 1.75 18.79
C LEU A 527 8.38 1.54 19.86
N ASN A 528 8.32 2.28 20.97
CA ASN A 528 9.25 2.10 22.10
C ASN A 528 9.11 0.72 22.78
N LYS A 529 7.95 0.05 22.69
CA LYS A 529 7.72 -1.30 23.25
C LYS A 529 8.25 -2.45 22.37
N LEU A 530 8.61 -2.18 21.12
CA LEU A 530 9.16 -3.17 20.20
C LEU A 530 10.69 -3.13 20.29
N GLU A 531 11.34 -4.06 20.98
CA GLU A 531 12.80 -4.03 21.15
C GLU A 531 13.56 -4.30 19.84
N ASP A 532 12.95 -5.08 18.94
CA ASP A 532 13.48 -5.45 17.63
C ASP A 532 13.33 -4.32 16.60
N GLY A 533 14.44 -3.99 15.93
CA GLY A 533 14.50 -2.98 14.86
C GLY A 533 13.66 -3.37 13.64
N TRP A 534 13.61 -4.66 13.29
CA TRP A 534 12.80 -5.13 12.16
C TRP A 534 11.30 -4.91 12.43
N ALA A 535 10.85 -5.30 13.62
CA ALA A 535 9.45 -5.19 14.01
C ALA A 535 8.96 -3.73 14.00
N ARG A 536 9.83 -2.81 14.43
CA ARG A 536 9.60 -1.36 14.31
C ARG A 536 9.49 -0.94 12.85
N ASP A 537 10.43 -1.34 12.01
CA ASP A 537 10.53 -0.90 10.61
C ASP A 537 9.38 -1.45 9.75
N ASP A 538 8.96 -2.70 9.94
CA ASP A 538 7.81 -3.30 9.24
C ASP A 538 6.50 -2.60 9.63
N LEU A 539 6.26 -2.40 10.94
CA LEU A 539 5.07 -1.69 11.43
C LEU A 539 5.02 -0.27 10.85
N VAL A 540 6.12 0.48 10.93
CA VAL A 540 6.22 1.84 10.39
C VAL A 540 6.00 1.85 8.88
N SER A 541 6.60 0.93 8.14
CA SER A 541 6.48 0.86 6.68
C SER A 541 5.04 0.61 6.24
N ARG A 542 4.32 -0.31 6.92
CA ARG A 542 2.90 -0.59 6.64
C ARG A 542 1.99 0.58 7.01
N MET A 543 2.25 1.26 8.12
CA MET A 543 1.54 2.48 8.49
C MET A 543 1.79 3.60 7.46
N ILE A 544 3.03 3.78 7.02
CA ILE A 544 3.38 4.75 5.96
C ILE A 544 2.71 4.38 4.64
N GLU A 545 2.68 3.11 4.24
CA GLU A 545 1.98 2.68 3.02
C GLU A 545 0.49 2.98 3.13
N TYR A 546 -0.13 2.73 4.29
CA TYR A 546 -1.51 3.12 4.55
C TYR A 546 -1.72 4.64 4.41
N PHE A 547 -0.86 5.46 5.01
CA PHE A 547 -0.94 6.93 4.85
C PHE A 547 -0.66 7.37 3.41
N LYS A 548 0.27 6.72 2.69
CA LYS A 548 0.54 6.96 1.27
C LYS A 548 -0.65 6.55 0.39
N LEU A 549 -1.40 5.51 0.73
CA LEU A 549 -2.61 5.10 0.01
C LEU A 549 -3.79 6.03 0.33
N LYS A 550 -3.94 6.41 1.60
CA LYS A 550 -4.88 7.45 2.05
C LYS A 550 -4.58 8.79 1.37
N ASN A 551 -3.31 9.12 1.19
CA ASN A 551 -2.83 10.32 0.50
C ASN A 551 -2.63 10.13 -1.02
N LYS A 552 -2.67 8.91 -1.56
CA LYS A 552 -2.80 8.66 -3.02
C LYS A 552 -4.23 8.91 -3.49
N LYS A 553 -5.20 8.85 -2.57
CA LYS A 553 -6.51 9.48 -2.78
C LYS A 553 -6.44 11.01 -2.72
N THR A 554 -5.30 11.62 -2.40
CA THR A 554 -5.00 13.03 -2.64
C THR A 554 -3.92 13.15 -3.73
N GLU A 555 -4.21 12.65 -4.94
CA GLU A 555 -3.81 13.44 -6.11
C GLU A 555 -4.39 14.84 -5.89
N LYS A 556 -3.61 15.85 -6.26
CA LYS A 556 -3.84 17.27 -5.96
C LYS A 556 -5.17 17.73 -6.59
N ASN A 557 -6.27 17.37 -5.97
CA ASN A 557 -7.58 17.67 -6.51
C ASN A 557 -7.81 19.16 -6.33
N THR A 558 -8.42 19.75 -7.35
CA THR A 558 -9.08 21.03 -7.28
C THR A 558 -9.93 21.16 -6.01
N TRP A 559 -10.41 20.03 -5.46
CA TRP A 559 -11.03 19.88 -4.13
C TRP A 559 -10.28 20.44 -2.92
N ASP A 560 -8.97 20.26 -2.83
CA ASP A 560 -8.20 20.79 -1.68
C ASP A 560 -7.97 22.30 -1.84
N THR A 561 -7.82 22.77 -3.08
CA THR A 561 -7.82 24.20 -3.42
C THR A 561 -9.18 24.83 -3.12
N PHE A 562 -10.26 24.13 -3.50
CA PHE A 562 -11.66 24.48 -3.24
C PHE A 562 -11.94 24.64 -1.74
N ASN A 563 -11.55 23.65 -0.93
CA ASN A 563 -11.72 23.69 0.53
C ASN A 563 -10.85 24.77 1.20
N GLN A 564 -9.68 25.09 0.66
CA GLN A 564 -8.84 26.18 1.16
C GLN A 564 -9.41 27.57 0.87
N VAL A 565 -10.07 27.73 -0.29
CA VAL A 565 -10.67 29.00 -0.75
C VAL A 565 -12.08 29.22 -0.20
N LEU A 566 -12.66 28.21 0.47
CA LEU A 566 -14.04 28.13 0.96
C LEU A 566 -14.37 29.07 2.16
N LYS A 567 -13.74 30.25 2.23
CA LYS A 567 -14.09 31.39 3.11
C LYS A 567 -14.88 32.47 2.36
N ASN A 568 -15.88 32.08 1.56
CA ASN A 568 -16.75 32.99 0.80
C ASN A 568 -16.03 34.09 0.00
N ASP A 569 -14.81 33.85 -0.50
CA ASP A 569 -14.14 34.78 -1.40
C ASP A 569 -14.54 34.46 -2.86
N TYR A 570 -15.76 34.88 -3.24
CA TYR A 570 -16.28 34.66 -4.60
C TYR A 570 -15.39 35.29 -5.68
N LYS A 571 -14.66 36.37 -5.34
CA LYS A 571 -13.71 37.00 -6.25
C LYS A 571 -12.55 36.05 -6.57
N GLN A 572 -12.03 35.35 -5.57
CA GLN A 572 -11.00 34.33 -5.77
C GLN A 572 -11.54 33.12 -6.56
N LEU A 573 -12.76 32.66 -6.27
CA LEU A 573 -13.37 31.53 -7.00
C LEU A 573 -13.65 31.81 -8.48
N LYS A 574 -13.92 33.07 -8.86
CA LYS A 574 -14.05 33.48 -10.27
C LYS A 574 -12.72 33.49 -11.02
N MET A 575 -11.61 33.75 -10.33
CA MET A 575 -10.27 33.79 -10.93
C MET A 575 -9.64 32.40 -11.09
N LEU A 576 -9.99 31.47 -10.20
CA LEU A 576 -9.48 30.11 -10.24
C LEU A 576 -10.26 29.26 -11.23
N LYS A 577 -9.55 28.39 -11.96
CA LYS A 577 -10.14 27.41 -12.86
C LYS A 577 -10.02 26.01 -12.30
N VAL A 578 -11.01 25.18 -12.62
CA VAL A 578 -10.95 23.74 -12.41
C VAL A 578 -9.87 23.15 -13.30
N GLN A 579 -9.14 22.17 -12.76
CA GLN A 579 -8.09 21.48 -13.49
C GLN A 579 -8.63 20.95 -14.84
N GLU A 580 -7.77 20.99 -15.86
CA GLU A 580 -8.11 20.43 -17.16
C GLU A 580 -8.11 18.90 -17.08
N PHE A 581 -9.26 18.32 -17.45
CA PHE A 581 -9.49 16.89 -17.57
C PHE A 581 -9.91 16.54 -19.01
N GLU A 582 -9.61 15.31 -19.43
CA GLU A 582 -10.18 14.78 -20.67
C GLU A 582 -11.72 14.80 -20.64
N PRO A 583 -12.37 15.09 -21.77
CA PRO A 583 -13.82 15.21 -21.84
C PRO A 583 -14.49 13.88 -21.53
N VAL A 584 -15.10 13.78 -20.35
CA VAL A 584 -15.92 12.64 -19.93
C VAL A 584 -17.30 13.16 -19.56
N ILE A 585 -18.34 12.63 -20.19
CA ILE A 585 -19.73 12.92 -19.83
C ILE A 585 -20.05 12.14 -18.53
N PRO A 586 -20.29 12.81 -17.39
CA PRO A 586 -20.57 12.12 -16.15
C PRO A 586 -22.00 11.54 -16.17
N PHE A 587 -22.11 10.22 -16.02
CA PHE A 587 -23.40 9.53 -15.96
C PHE A 587 -23.70 8.96 -14.56
N GLY A 588 -24.91 9.24 -14.08
CA GLY A 588 -25.48 8.67 -12.85
C GLY A 588 -24.99 9.29 -11.54
N ARG A 589 -25.32 8.64 -10.42
CA ARG A 589 -24.95 9.03 -9.05
C ARG A 589 -23.94 8.02 -8.49
N ARG A 590 -22.83 8.48 -7.90
CA ARG A 590 -21.93 7.63 -7.08
C ARG A 590 -22.44 7.49 -5.65
N LYS A 591 -22.24 6.32 -5.02
CA LYS A 591 -22.69 6.04 -3.64
C LYS A 591 -21.96 6.96 -2.66
N GLU A 592 -20.63 6.94 -2.71
CA GLU A 592 -19.77 7.83 -1.92
C GLU A 592 -19.85 9.28 -2.42
N ILE A 593 -19.92 10.22 -1.47
CA ILE A 593 -20.10 11.64 -1.81
C ILE A 593 -18.86 12.24 -2.45
N ASN A 594 -17.67 11.87 -1.96
CA ASN A 594 -16.39 12.32 -2.52
C ASN A 594 -16.14 11.79 -3.93
N GLU A 595 -16.58 10.56 -4.22
CA GLU A 595 -16.51 10.01 -5.57
C GLU A 595 -17.50 10.70 -6.51
N HIS A 596 -18.67 11.11 -6.01
CA HIS A 596 -19.63 11.90 -6.77
C HIS A 596 -19.06 13.28 -7.12
N PHE A 597 -18.37 13.94 -6.18
CA PHE A 597 -17.72 15.21 -6.45
C PHE A 597 -16.61 15.10 -7.49
N ARG A 598 -15.74 14.08 -7.41
CA ARG A 598 -14.71 13.83 -8.44
C ARG A 598 -15.28 13.58 -9.83
N MET A 599 -16.44 12.92 -9.89
CA MET A 599 -17.13 12.68 -11.15
C MET A 599 -17.67 14.00 -11.73
N VAL A 600 -18.31 14.83 -10.90
CA VAL A 600 -18.88 16.12 -11.33
C VAL A 600 -17.79 17.15 -11.64
N GLU A 601 -16.67 17.13 -10.91
CA GLU A 601 -15.51 18.00 -11.13
C GLU A 601 -15.01 17.95 -12.58
N LYS A 602 -15.05 16.78 -13.22
CA LYS A 602 -14.69 16.61 -14.63
C LYS A 602 -15.61 17.35 -15.60
N GLU A 603 -16.89 17.54 -15.25
CA GLU A 603 -17.86 18.32 -16.05
C GLU A 603 -17.47 19.80 -16.14
N PHE A 604 -16.76 20.28 -15.12
CA PHE A 604 -16.30 21.65 -15.00
C PHE A 604 -14.85 21.83 -15.47
N SER A 605 -14.28 20.89 -16.23
CA SER A 605 -12.92 21.01 -16.79
C SER A 605 -12.70 22.40 -17.43
N SER A 606 -11.66 23.11 -17.00
CA SER A 606 -11.31 24.48 -17.44
C SER A 606 -12.34 25.59 -17.16
N LYS A 607 -13.45 25.28 -16.48
CA LYS A 607 -14.45 26.25 -15.98
C LYS A 607 -14.00 26.89 -14.68
N THR A 608 -14.70 27.92 -14.22
CA THR A 608 -14.35 28.61 -12.98
C THR A 608 -14.68 27.76 -11.75
N MET A 609 -13.92 27.97 -10.67
CA MET A 609 -14.20 27.31 -9.39
C MET A 609 -15.54 27.73 -8.79
N LEU A 610 -16.07 28.91 -9.16
CA LEU A 610 -17.39 29.37 -8.73
C LEU A 610 -18.52 28.55 -9.36
N GLU A 611 -18.40 28.16 -10.63
CA GLU A 611 -19.36 27.25 -11.28
C GLU A 611 -19.39 25.86 -10.60
N PHE A 612 -18.20 25.32 -10.27
CA PHE A 612 -18.10 24.06 -9.54
C PHE A 612 -18.63 24.17 -8.10
N TYR A 613 -18.42 25.32 -7.43
CA TYR A 613 -18.97 25.61 -6.10
C TYR A 613 -20.49 25.59 -6.09
N HIS A 614 -21.13 26.17 -7.10
CA HIS A 614 -22.57 26.11 -7.27
C HIS A 614 -23.07 24.65 -7.34
N ALA A 615 -22.46 23.83 -8.19
CA ALA A 615 -22.81 22.40 -8.30
C ALA A 615 -22.61 21.64 -6.98
N TRP A 616 -21.51 21.93 -6.28
CA TRP A 616 -21.20 21.35 -4.97
C TRP A 616 -22.29 21.59 -3.94
N ILE A 617 -22.78 22.83 -3.82
CA ILE A 617 -23.84 23.19 -2.87
C ILE A 617 -25.11 22.39 -3.19
N ILE A 618 -25.53 22.38 -4.46
CA ILE A 618 -26.73 21.66 -4.90
C ILE A 618 -26.63 20.16 -4.57
N ILE A 619 -25.48 19.53 -4.84
CA ILE A 619 -25.28 18.10 -4.53
C ILE A 619 -25.41 17.84 -3.02
N ASN A 620 -24.86 18.70 -2.17
CA ASN A 620 -25.01 18.57 -0.72
C ASN A 620 -26.47 18.74 -0.26
N ILE A 621 -27.19 19.72 -0.81
CA ILE A 621 -28.63 19.91 -0.55
C ILE A 621 -29.42 18.66 -0.94
N ARG A 622 -29.21 18.13 -2.16
CA ARG A 622 -29.90 16.91 -2.66
C ARG A 622 -29.56 15.66 -1.84
N ARG A 623 -28.37 15.62 -1.21
CA ARG A 623 -27.95 14.55 -0.30
C ARG A 623 -28.31 14.80 1.17
N LYS A 624 -28.93 15.93 1.50
CA LYS A 624 -29.25 16.35 2.87
C LYS A 624 -28.02 16.44 3.79
N VAL A 625 -26.85 16.74 3.25
CA VAL A 625 -25.61 16.96 4.02
C VAL A 625 -25.57 18.41 4.46
N ASN A 626 -25.46 18.65 5.78
CA ASN A 626 -25.50 19.99 6.39
C ASN A 626 -26.58 20.89 5.75
N LEU A 627 -27.79 20.35 5.62
CA LEU A 627 -28.84 20.87 4.72
C LEU A 627 -29.10 22.37 4.92
N THR A 628 -29.37 22.79 6.16
CA THR A 628 -29.66 24.20 6.48
C THR A 628 -28.50 25.13 6.13
N GLU A 629 -27.27 24.72 6.41
CA GLU A 629 -26.07 25.50 6.11
C GLU A 629 -25.89 25.67 4.60
N ASN A 630 -26.08 24.60 3.84
CA ASN A 630 -25.92 24.62 2.39
C ASN A 630 -27.07 25.35 1.68
N ILE A 631 -28.30 25.31 2.20
CA ILE A 631 -29.40 26.16 1.72
C ILE A 631 -29.03 27.64 1.90
N ASN A 632 -28.52 28.03 3.07
CA ASN A 632 -28.10 29.42 3.30
C ASN A 632 -26.99 29.83 2.33
N LYS A 633 -25.96 28.99 2.16
CA LYS A 633 -24.88 29.24 1.18
C LYS A 633 -25.40 29.39 -0.25
N PHE A 634 -26.40 28.60 -0.64
CA PHE A 634 -27.00 28.67 -1.97
C PHE A 634 -27.65 30.04 -2.20
N PHE A 635 -28.53 30.49 -1.29
CA PHE A 635 -29.21 31.77 -1.44
C PHE A 635 -28.27 32.96 -1.31
N THR A 636 -27.26 32.89 -0.44
CA THR A 636 -26.19 33.91 -0.37
C THR A 636 -25.44 34.02 -1.72
N LEU A 637 -24.99 32.88 -2.26
CA LEU A 637 -24.30 32.84 -3.55
C LEU A 637 -25.14 33.45 -4.68
N TRP A 638 -26.42 33.10 -4.77
CA TRP A 638 -27.31 33.64 -5.80
C TRP A 638 -27.65 35.12 -5.59
N SER A 639 -27.71 35.59 -4.34
CA SER A 639 -27.92 37.02 -4.06
C SER A 639 -26.71 37.88 -4.46
N GLU A 640 -25.49 37.35 -4.34
CA GLU A 640 -24.26 38.10 -4.58
C GLU A 640 -23.72 37.95 -6.01
N GLU A 641 -23.90 36.79 -6.65
CA GLU A 641 -23.19 36.41 -7.88
C GLU A 641 -24.12 35.94 -9.03
N SER A 642 -25.43 36.22 -8.96
CA SER A 642 -26.41 35.81 -9.99
C SER A 642 -26.01 36.19 -11.42
N ASN A 643 -25.55 37.43 -11.66
CA ASN A 643 -25.14 37.89 -12.99
C ASN A 643 -24.04 37.02 -13.60
N PHE A 644 -23.07 36.60 -12.79
CA PHE A 644 -21.98 35.72 -13.23
C PHE A 644 -22.51 34.30 -13.50
N LEU A 645 -23.28 33.75 -12.56
CA LEU A 645 -23.80 32.38 -12.66
C LEU A 645 -24.74 32.19 -13.85
N ILE A 646 -25.60 33.18 -14.14
CA ILE A 646 -26.51 33.15 -15.30
C ILE A 646 -25.73 33.13 -16.61
N THR A 647 -24.58 33.80 -16.67
CA THR A 647 -23.76 33.91 -17.88
C THR A 647 -22.93 32.64 -18.11
N GLU A 648 -22.38 32.04 -17.05
CA GLU A 648 -21.38 30.97 -17.19
C GLU A 648 -21.94 29.55 -17.04
N LEU A 649 -22.99 29.35 -16.23
CA LEU A 649 -23.53 28.01 -15.99
C LEU A 649 -24.22 27.44 -17.22
N SER A 650 -24.10 26.12 -17.39
CA SER A 650 -24.86 25.41 -18.41
C SER A 650 -26.37 25.43 -18.10
N SER A 651 -27.20 25.28 -19.14
CA SER A 651 -28.66 25.20 -18.99
C SER A 651 -29.09 24.10 -17.99
N ARG A 652 -28.35 22.99 -17.91
CA ARG A 652 -28.58 21.92 -16.92
C ARG A 652 -28.42 22.42 -15.47
N TRP A 653 -27.35 23.16 -15.18
CA TRP A 653 -27.10 23.67 -13.84
C TRP A 653 -28.01 24.84 -13.48
N LEU A 654 -28.44 25.65 -14.46
CA LEU A 654 -29.48 26.66 -14.28
C LEU A 654 -30.84 26.03 -13.94
N VAL A 655 -31.24 24.94 -14.60
CA VAL A 655 -32.44 24.17 -14.24
C VAL A 655 -32.31 23.61 -12.81
N SER A 656 -31.16 23.06 -12.45
CA SER A 656 -30.92 22.53 -11.10
C SER A 656 -30.99 23.60 -10.01
N ALA A 657 -30.59 24.84 -10.33
CA ALA A 657 -30.76 25.98 -9.45
C ALA A 657 -32.24 26.35 -9.28
N CYS A 658 -33.00 26.37 -10.38
CA CYS A 658 -34.45 26.59 -10.33
C CYS A 658 -35.16 25.53 -9.49
N ASP A 659 -34.84 24.25 -9.67
CA ASP A 659 -35.38 23.16 -8.82
C ASP A 659 -35.06 23.37 -7.34
N THR A 660 -33.89 23.95 -7.03
CA THR A 660 -33.49 24.24 -5.65
C THR A 660 -34.27 25.43 -5.07
N ILE A 661 -34.55 26.45 -5.88
CA ILE A 661 -35.41 27.59 -5.51
C ILE A 661 -36.86 27.13 -5.25
N ILE A 662 -37.40 26.27 -6.11
CA ILE A 662 -38.75 25.68 -5.97
C ILE A 662 -38.87 24.97 -4.61
N ASP A 663 -37.88 24.17 -4.25
CA ASP A 663 -37.92 23.35 -3.03
C ASP A 663 -37.72 24.15 -1.74
N TYR A 664 -36.92 25.24 -1.77
CA TYR A 664 -36.39 25.85 -0.55
C TYR A 664 -36.56 27.38 -0.43
N SER A 665 -37.02 28.10 -1.46
CA SER A 665 -37.24 29.55 -1.33
C SER A 665 -38.37 29.84 -0.35
N SER A 666 -38.22 30.89 0.45
CA SER A 666 -39.29 31.41 1.31
C SER A 666 -40.29 32.29 0.55
N ASP A 667 -39.97 32.72 -0.67
CA ASP A 667 -40.84 33.54 -1.52
C ASP A 667 -41.59 32.68 -2.55
N LYS A 668 -42.93 32.69 -2.46
CA LYS A 668 -43.79 31.95 -3.39
C LYS A 668 -43.70 32.46 -4.83
N GLN A 669 -43.39 33.74 -5.04
CA GLN A 669 -43.24 34.28 -6.39
C GLN A 669 -41.99 33.72 -7.07
N GLU A 670 -40.87 33.62 -6.33
CA GLU A 670 -39.64 33.00 -6.82
C GLU A 670 -39.85 31.52 -7.19
N GLN A 671 -40.57 30.76 -6.34
CA GLN A 671 -40.90 29.36 -6.63
C GLN A 671 -41.71 29.22 -7.93
N VAL A 672 -42.72 30.07 -8.14
CA VAL A 672 -43.56 30.02 -9.35
C VAL A 672 -42.78 30.40 -10.61
N ILE A 673 -41.93 31.43 -10.54
CA ILE A 673 -41.09 31.84 -11.68
C ILE A 673 -40.08 30.74 -12.03
N ALA A 674 -39.42 30.16 -11.03
CA ALA A 674 -38.49 29.06 -11.21
C ALA A 674 -39.18 27.82 -11.82
N LEU A 675 -40.40 27.49 -11.38
CA LEU A 675 -41.19 26.42 -11.96
C LEU A 675 -41.49 26.65 -13.45
N ASN A 676 -41.89 27.87 -13.83
CA ASN A 676 -42.13 28.22 -15.23
C ASN A 676 -40.86 28.07 -16.09
N ALA A 677 -39.69 28.45 -15.57
CA ALA A 677 -38.42 28.27 -16.26
C ALA A 677 -38.07 26.79 -16.49
N VAL A 678 -38.25 25.93 -15.48
CA VAL A 678 -38.03 24.48 -15.58
C VAL A 678 -38.99 23.84 -16.60
N VAL A 679 -40.27 24.21 -16.55
CA VAL A 679 -41.28 23.72 -17.50
C VAL A 679 -40.93 24.12 -18.93
N LEU A 680 -40.54 25.37 -19.16
CA LEU A 680 -40.14 25.86 -20.48
C LEU A 680 -38.95 25.07 -21.04
N VAL A 681 -37.88 24.92 -20.26
CA VAL A 681 -36.68 24.18 -20.69
C VAL A 681 -36.99 22.72 -20.97
N ASN A 682 -37.81 22.07 -20.14
CA ASN A 682 -38.19 20.67 -20.37
C ASN A 682 -39.10 20.52 -21.59
N THR A 683 -39.97 21.49 -21.86
CA THR A 683 -40.79 21.52 -23.08
C THR A 683 -39.93 21.66 -24.34
N ILE A 684 -38.93 22.55 -24.32
CA ILE A 684 -37.96 22.68 -25.42
C ILE A 684 -37.18 21.38 -25.63
N LYS A 685 -36.70 20.75 -24.55
CA LYS A 685 -36.00 19.44 -24.63
C LYS A 685 -36.88 18.36 -25.25
N LEU A 686 -38.15 18.30 -24.87
CA LEU A 686 -39.12 17.35 -25.44
C LEU A 686 -39.27 17.59 -26.94
N TYR A 687 -39.48 18.84 -27.35
CA TYR A 687 -39.64 19.22 -28.76
C TYR A 687 -38.38 18.96 -29.61
N GLU A 688 -37.18 19.29 -29.11
CA GLU A 688 -35.92 18.99 -29.80
C GLU A 688 -35.68 17.47 -29.90
N THR A 689 -36.03 16.71 -28.86
CA THR A 689 -35.94 15.25 -28.90
C THR A 689 -36.91 14.66 -29.92
N GLU A 690 -38.15 15.13 -29.94
CA GLU A 690 -39.16 14.77 -30.93
C GLU A 690 -38.65 15.07 -32.34
N ARG A 691 -38.16 16.30 -32.58
CA ARG A 691 -37.58 16.69 -33.86
C ARG A 691 -36.42 15.81 -34.28
N MET A 692 -35.51 15.44 -33.37
CA MET A 692 -34.40 14.52 -33.67
C MET A 692 -34.86 13.08 -33.96
N MET A 693 -36.01 12.66 -33.44
CA MET A 693 -36.57 11.35 -33.78
C MET A 693 -37.26 11.34 -35.15
N TYR A 694 -37.74 12.49 -35.62
CA TYR A 694 -38.45 12.65 -36.89
C TYR A 694 -37.64 13.34 -38.00
N SER A 695 -36.39 13.73 -37.74
CA SER A 695 -35.38 14.17 -38.72
C SER A 695 -34.49 13.01 -39.13
#